data_AF-A0A2I0TGB8-F1
#
_entry.id   AF-A0A2I0TGB8-F1
#
_cell.length_a   1.000
_cell.length_b   1.000
_cell.length_c   1.000
_cell.angle_alpha   90.00
_cell.angle_beta   90.00
_cell.angle_gamma   90.00
#
_symmetry.space_group_name_H-M   'P 1'
#
loop_
_entity.id
_entity.type
_entity.pdbx_description
1 polymer ?
#
loop_
_entity_poly.entity_id
_entity_poly.type
_entity_poly.pdbx_seq_one_letter_code
_entity_poly.pdbx_strand_id
1 'polypeptide(L)'
;MEKILLETLLRHMENKEVTGDSQHGFTKDKLCLTNLVAFYCGITALWDKGRATNITFLGLCKAFDNVLHDILVSTLERRAFDSWVTWWMNWLDGCTQRVVVNGSMSEWQPETSGVPQGSVLGPVLFNIFVGDMDSGTEYTLGEFNNDTKLCGTVDMLEGRDAIQRDRLEWRARANLMKFNQAKCKVLHIRWDNPKHKYGLGREWIESSPEEKDLGDFIDEKLNMSWQCALTAQKANCILGCIERNMASGLREVILLLYSTLMRPHLAYCIQLWSPQYKKDMDLLERVQRRATKMIRGLEPLSCEDRLRELGLFSLEKRRLQEDLIEAFQYLKRAYRRDGEGVLQGRGCEGERTSGAQAVNTDQVDGEEGQAVVYSLNQGDHGFIWRMVHEEMSFGSFPLAELMNLSSWENMANGTYVEEFILLGFPGTWHFRISLVVVFALTYSLTVTGNASIIVLVWTTKNLHTPMYFFLCNLSFLEIWYTTVVVPKAIGVMLGTSQTISFNVCILQLFFLLSLGSTECFLLSVMAYDRYLAICYPLRYSSIMSSVLSARLVLSSWLGGFLAISLLAFLTSRLTFCGPDVINHFLCDIDSCLALSCSDTWPVELATFLVSIIIVVASCVVTLVSYVYVISSILRIKSAHSRKKAFSTCSAHLSVVTIWYGSTIFLYVKPSVQNSLDLNKLVNTFNTVVTPLLNPFIYTLRNKEVKQALGQVFQKK
;
A
#
# COMPACT_ATOMS: atom_id res chain seq x y z
N MET A 1 7.90 17.24 -8.60
CA MET A 1 9.01 17.52 -9.53
C MET A 1 9.95 16.32 -9.64
N GLU A 2 10.59 15.88 -8.55
CA GLU A 2 11.48 14.69 -8.57
C GLU A 2 10.85 13.42 -9.16
N LYS A 3 9.56 13.14 -8.92
CA LYS A 3 8.86 11.99 -9.55
C LYS A 3 8.76 12.07 -11.08
N ILE A 4 8.54 13.25 -11.65
CA ILE A 4 8.47 13.46 -13.11
C ILE A 4 9.86 13.25 -13.72
N LEU A 5 10.88 13.74 -13.00
CA LEU A 5 12.28 13.56 -13.36
C LEU A 5 12.66 12.08 -13.30
N LEU A 6 12.23 11.36 -12.26
CA LEU A 6 12.46 9.93 -12.08
C LEU A 6 11.90 9.13 -13.27
N GLU A 7 10.67 9.40 -13.70
CA GLU A 7 10.08 8.72 -14.86
C GLU A 7 10.87 8.96 -16.16
N THR A 8 11.34 10.19 -16.36
CA THR A 8 12.14 10.54 -17.55
C THR A 8 13.51 9.87 -17.50
N LEU A 9 14.13 9.82 -16.32
CA LEU A 9 15.44 9.23 -16.08
C LEU A 9 15.38 7.69 -16.21
N LEU A 10 14.37 7.03 -15.64
CA LEU A 10 14.14 5.59 -15.80
C LEU A 10 13.90 5.21 -17.27
N ARG A 11 13.12 6.01 -18.02
CA ARG A 11 12.92 5.80 -19.46
C ARG A 11 14.22 5.96 -20.25
N HIS A 12 15.10 6.85 -19.84
CA HIS A 12 16.41 7.01 -20.45
C HIS A 12 17.34 5.83 -20.14
N MET A 13 17.29 5.31 -18.91
CA MET A 13 18.06 4.14 -18.49
C MET A 13 17.63 2.86 -19.23
N GLU A 14 16.33 2.65 -19.46
CA GLU A 14 15.79 1.53 -20.24
C GLU A 14 16.32 1.50 -21.69
N ASN A 15 16.55 2.68 -22.29
CA ASN A 15 16.94 2.81 -23.69
C ASN A 15 18.45 2.68 -23.95
N LYS A 16 19.29 2.74 -22.91
CA LYS A 16 20.75 2.84 -23.03
C LYS A 16 21.55 1.78 -22.24
N GLU A 17 20.88 0.76 -21.66
CA GLU A 17 21.53 -0.28 -20.83
C GLU A 17 22.45 0.32 -19.75
N VAL A 18 21.97 1.39 -19.10
CA VAL A 18 22.77 2.18 -18.16
C VAL A 18 23.05 1.41 -16.87
N THR A 19 22.13 0.58 -16.43
CA THR A 19 22.35 -0.36 -15.33
C THR A 19 22.37 -1.76 -15.90
N GLY A 20 23.35 -2.54 -15.48
CA GLY A 20 23.42 -3.93 -15.85
C GLY A 20 22.21 -4.75 -15.36
N ASP A 21 22.00 -5.92 -15.98
CA ASP A 21 20.90 -6.82 -15.65
C ASP A 21 21.00 -7.36 -14.22
N SER A 22 22.18 -7.35 -13.60
CA SER A 22 22.38 -7.80 -12.22
C SER A 22 21.78 -6.89 -11.14
N GLN A 23 21.44 -5.63 -11.45
CA GLN A 23 20.89 -4.66 -10.49
C GLN A 23 19.37 -4.66 -10.46
N HIS A 24 18.80 -5.09 -9.32
CA HIS A 24 17.36 -5.21 -9.11
C HIS A 24 16.80 -4.17 -8.13
N GLY A 25 17.63 -3.55 -7.29
CA GLY A 25 17.16 -2.54 -6.33
C GLY A 25 16.78 -1.27 -7.06
N PHE A 26 15.60 -0.71 -6.79
CA PHE A 26 15.10 0.53 -7.41
C PHE A 26 15.07 0.52 -8.96
N THR A 27 15.04 -0.68 -9.54
CA THR A 27 14.88 -0.89 -10.99
C THR A 27 13.41 -1.23 -11.27
N LYS A 28 12.86 -0.66 -12.33
CA LYS A 28 11.48 -0.94 -12.73
C LYS A 28 11.31 -2.43 -13.06
N ASP A 29 10.17 -2.98 -12.65
CA ASP A 29 9.79 -4.39 -12.86
C ASP A 29 10.74 -5.42 -12.23
N LYS A 30 11.70 -5.00 -11.38
CA LYS A 30 12.56 -5.87 -10.58
C LYS A 30 12.24 -5.74 -9.10
N LEU A 31 12.20 -6.87 -8.41
CA LEU A 31 11.88 -6.98 -6.98
C LEU A 31 13.03 -7.66 -6.21
N CYS A 32 13.01 -7.55 -4.88
CA CYS A 32 13.88 -8.33 -4.00
C CYS A 32 13.81 -9.83 -4.33
N LEU A 33 12.59 -10.36 -4.50
CA LEU A 33 12.35 -11.75 -4.87
C LEU A 33 13.07 -12.12 -6.18
N THR A 34 12.92 -11.31 -7.23
CA THR A 34 13.54 -11.59 -8.53
C THR A 34 15.07 -11.62 -8.45
N ASN A 35 15.68 -10.80 -7.58
CA ASN A 35 17.14 -10.81 -7.37
C ASN A 35 17.59 -12.11 -6.73
N LEU A 36 16.89 -12.52 -5.68
CA LEU A 36 17.14 -13.74 -4.94
C LEU A 36 16.97 -14.97 -5.83
N VAL A 37 15.84 -15.08 -6.53
CA VAL A 37 15.53 -16.22 -7.41
C VAL A 37 16.54 -16.29 -8.56
N ALA A 38 16.78 -15.20 -9.29
CA ALA A 38 17.73 -15.21 -10.41
C ALA A 38 19.14 -15.62 -9.97
N PHE A 39 19.62 -15.10 -8.84
CA PHE A 39 20.94 -15.39 -8.31
C PHE A 39 21.06 -16.86 -7.85
N TYR A 40 20.14 -17.33 -7.00
CA TYR A 40 20.21 -18.68 -6.43
C TYR A 40 19.80 -19.79 -7.40
N CYS A 41 19.01 -19.50 -8.45
CA CYS A 41 18.80 -20.43 -9.57
C CYS A 41 20.12 -20.76 -10.28
N GLY A 42 20.99 -19.78 -10.52
CA GLY A 42 22.31 -20.02 -11.09
C GLY A 42 23.19 -20.89 -10.19
N ILE A 43 23.13 -20.66 -8.87
CA ILE A 43 23.94 -21.39 -7.88
C ILE A 43 23.47 -22.83 -7.71
N THR A 44 22.15 -23.05 -7.65
CA THR A 44 21.56 -24.39 -7.59
C THR A 44 21.89 -25.19 -8.85
N ALA A 45 21.86 -24.57 -10.04
CA ALA A 45 22.32 -25.22 -11.27
C ALA A 45 23.82 -25.61 -11.22
N LEU A 46 24.68 -24.83 -10.56
CA LEU A 46 26.09 -25.19 -10.34
C LEU A 46 26.26 -26.30 -9.30
N TRP A 47 25.43 -26.28 -8.26
CA TRP A 47 25.37 -27.33 -7.24
C TRP A 47 25.02 -28.68 -7.87
N ASP A 48 23.99 -28.71 -8.71
CA ASP A 48 23.50 -29.93 -9.36
C ASP A 48 24.52 -30.49 -10.37
N LYS A 49 25.34 -29.62 -10.97
CA LYS A 49 26.50 -30.00 -11.79
C LYS A 49 27.70 -30.49 -10.97
N GLY A 50 27.58 -30.54 -9.65
CA GLY A 50 28.69 -30.95 -8.79
C GLY A 50 29.88 -30.00 -8.92
N ARG A 51 29.66 -28.68 -8.96
CA ARG A 51 30.73 -27.67 -8.85
C ARG A 51 30.70 -26.99 -7.49
N ALA A 52 31.87 -26.80 -6.87
CA ALA A 52 31.96 -26.02 -5.63
C ALA A 52 31.90 -24.51 -5.97
N THR A 53 31.14 -23.73 -5.21
CA THR A 53 30.99 -22.29 -5.45
C THR A 53 31.23 -21.48 -4.18
N ASN A 54 31.73 -20.26 -4.34
CA ASN A 54 31.88 -19.31 -3.25
C ASN A 54 31.02 -18.10 -3.54
N ILE A 55 30.23 -17.70 -2.54
CA ILE A 55 29.44 -16.46 -2.56
C ILE A 55 30.15 -15.45 -1.67
N THR A 56 30.51 -14.32 -2.25
CA THR A 56 31.11 -13.19 -1.52
C THR A 56 30.08 -12.09 -1.38
N PHE A 57 29.62 -11.86 -0.16
CA PHE A 57 28.73 -10.75 0.21
C PHE A 57 29.55 -9.51 0.52
N LEU A 58 29.14 -8.38 -0.05
CA LEU A 58 29.80 -7.10 0.08
C LEU A 58 28.87 -6.04 0.62
N GLY A 59 29.24 -5.47 1.77
CA GLY A 59 28.54 -4.34 2.36
C GLY A 59 29.34 -3.07 2.21
N LEU A 60 28.76 -2.03 1.59
CA LEU A 60 29.36 -0.70 1.55
C LEU A 60 29.16 0.06 2.87
N CYS A 61 30.16 0.83 3.30
CA CYS A 61 30.01 1.79 4.39
C CYS A 61 29.19 2.99 3.89
N LYS A 62 28.07 3.30 4.56
CA LYS A 62 27.27 4.52 4.32
C LYS A 62 27.08 4.83 2.82
N ALA A 63 26.56 3.85 2.09
CA ALA A 63 26.61 3.83 0.63
C ALA A 63 26.04 5.10 -0.04
N PHE A 64 24.90 5.59 0.44
CA PHE A 64 24.29 6.82 -0.06
C PHE A 64 25.03 8.09 0.35
N ASP A 65 25.58 8.15 1.57
CA ASP A 65 26.29 9.33 2.09
C ASP A 65 27.67 9.52 1.42
N ASN A 66 28.24 8.44 0.87
CA ASN A 66 29.57 8.41 0.28
C ASN A 66 29.57 8.56 -1.25
N VAL A 67 28.44 8.92 -1.87
CA VAL A 67 28.37 9.18 -3.31
C VAL A 67 29.08 10.50 -3.61
N LEU A 68 30.31 10.45 -4.12
CA LEU A 68 31.09 11.64 -4.47
C LEU A 68 30.48 12.35 -5.68
N HIS A 69 30.23 13.65 -5.52
CA HIS A 69 29.53 14.43 -6.56
C HIS A 69 30.35 14.53 -7.85
N ASP A 70 31.66 14.72 -7.76
CA ASP A 70 32.54 14.83 -8.94
C ASP A 70 32.55 13.55 -9.79
N ILE A 71 32.60 12.38 -9.14
CA ILE A 71 32.60 11.08 -9.82
C ILE A 71 31.22 10.78 -10.40
N LEU A 72 30.14 11.10 -9.67
CA LEU A 72 28.78 10.94 -10.17
C LEU A 72 28.52 11.82 -11.40
N VAL A 73 28.94 13.09 -11.36
CA VAL A 73 28.83 14.01 -12.51
C VAL A 73 29.58 13.46 -13.73
N SER A 74 30.83 13.05 -13.56
CA SER A 74 31.61 12.43 -14.63
C SER A 74 30.95 11.15 -15.19
N THR A 75 30.32 10.36 -14.31
CA THR A 75 29.59 9.14 -14.70
C THR A 75 28.33 9.46 -15.50
N LEU A 76 27.60 10.51 -15.12
CA LEU A 76 26.43 10.99 -15.85
C LEU A 76 26.80 11.52 -17.25
N GLU A 77 27.88 12.31 -17.36
CA GLU A 77 28.41 12.79 -18.63
C GLU A 77 28.82 11.63 -19.55
N ARG A 78 29.59 10.67 -19.05
CA ARG A 78 30.01 9.48 -19.84
C ARG A 78 28.82 8.66 -20.34
N ARG A 79 27.71 8.63 -19.61
CA ARG A 79 26.49 7.91 -19.98
C ARG A 79 25.51 8.75 -20.80
N ALA A 80 25.98 9.92 -21.26
CA ALA A 80 25.24 10.87 -22.10
C ALA A 80 23.93 11.35 -21.45
N PHE A 81 24.04 11.73 -20.17
CA PHE A 81 23.03 12.47 -19.40
C PHE A 81 23.36 13.98 -19.33
N ASP A 82 23.93 14.57 -20.38
CA ASP A 82 24.49 15.94 -20.38
C ASP A 82 23.47 17.01 -19.93
N SER A 83 22.21 16.87 -20.33
CA SER A 83 21.13 17.79 -19.91
C SER A 83 20.76 17.70 -18.43
N TRP A 84 21.11 16.59 -17.77
CA TRP A 84 20.80 16.32 -16.36
C TRP A 84 21.92 16.77 -15.42
N VAL A 85 23.16 16.82 -15.91
CA VAL A 85 24.33 17.24 -15.14
C VAL A 85 24.16 18.66 -14.62
N THR A 86 23.73 19.60 -15.48
CA THR A 86 23.47 20.99 -15.06
C THR A 86 22.36 21.08 -14.02
N TRP A 87 21.33 20.25 -14.13
CA TRP A 87 20.24 20.21 -13.14
C TRP A 87 20.73 19.66 -11.80
N TRP A 88 21.51 18.58 -11.82
CA TRP A 88 22.11 17.97 -10.64
C TRP A 88 23.02 18.94 -9.89
N MET A 89 23.92 19.62 -10.61
CA MET A 89 24.80 20.63 -10.02
C MET A 89 24.00 21.75 -9.37
N ASN A 90 22.93 22.23 -10.01
CA ASN A 90 22.02 23.23 -9.43
C ASN A 90 21.22 22.69 -8.23
N TRP A 91 20.90 21.39 -8.20
CA TRP A 91 20.14 20.77 -7.11
C TRP A 91 20.95 20.62 -5.84
N LEU A 92 22.25 20.39 -5.97
CA LEU A 92 23.20 20.31 -4.85
C LEU A 92 23.83 21.65 -4.49
N ASP A 93 23.70 22.67 -5.35
CA ASP A 93 24.29 23.98 -5.12
C ASP A 93 23.80 24.61 -3.81
N GLY A 94 24.73 25.12 -3.01
CA GLY A 94 24.45 25.72 -1.71
C GLY A 94 24.12 24.75 -0.57
N CYS A 95 24.20 23.42 -0.78
CA CYS A 95 24.04 22.45 0.31
C CYS A 95 25.23 22.50 1.27
N THR A 96 24.95 22.61 2.57
CA THR A 96 25.97 22.65 3.63
C THR A 96 25.63 21.69 4.76
N GLN A 97 26.66 21.11 5.35
CA GLN A 97 26.58 20.16 6.45
C GLN A 97 27.42 20.64 7.65
N ARG A 98 27.06 20.18 8.84
CA ARG A 98 27.85 20.38 10.07
C ARG A 98 27.65 19.20 11.01
N VAL A 99 28.63 18.96 11.88
CA VAL A 99 28.58 17.88 12.86
C VAL A 99 28.14 18.42 14.21
N VAL A 100 27.26 17.70 14.90
CA VAL A 100 26.85 18.01 16.28
C VAL A 100 27.27 16.87 17.21
N VAL A 101 28.15 17.16 18.18
CA VAL A 101 28.60 16.19 19.20
C VAL A 101 28.37 16.78 20.57
N ASN A 102 27.60 16.09 21.43
CA ASN A 102 27.32 16.52 22.80
C ASN A 102 26.78 17.97 22.91
N GLY A 103 25.99 18.40 21.92
CA GLY A 103 25.43 19.77 21.87
C GLY A 103 26.37 20.83 21.28
N SER A 104 27.65 20.51 21.03
CA SER A 104 28.58 21.37 20.32
C SER A 104 28.45 21.19 18.82
N MET A 105 28.42 22.30 18.08
CA MET A 105 28.22 22.31 16.62
C MET A 105 29.50 22.75 15.92
N SER A 106 29.90 22.07 14.84
CA SER A 106 30.99 22.54 13.97
C SER A 106 30.55 23.72 13.10
N GLU A 107 31.51 24.34 12.43
CA GLU A 107 31.24 25.27 11.33
C GLU A 107 30.52 24.55 10.19
N TRP A 108 29.78 25.33 9.38
CA TRP A 108 29.16 24.86 8.16
C TRP A 108 30.22 24.56 7.12
N GLN A 109 30.13 23.39 6.51
CA GLN A 109 31.00 22.93 5.42
C GLN A 109 30.14 22.59 4.20
N PRO A 110 30.61 22.87 2.97
CA PRO A 110 29.92 22.43 1.77
C PRO A 110 29.76 20.91 1.75
N GLU A 111 28.64 20.43 1.23
CA GLU A 111 28.39 19.00 1.03
C GLU A 111 29.04 18.56 -0.29
N THR A 112 30.09 17.73 -0.21
CA THR A 112 30.86 17.26 -1.38
C THR A 112 30.57 15.80 -1.74
N SER A 113 29.77 15.12 -0.94
CA SER A 113 29.34 13.74 -1.15
C SER A 113 27.99 13.50 -0.52
N GLY A 114 27.23 12.57 -1.09
CA GLY A 114 25.94 12.16 -0.56
C GLY A 114 24.81 12.35 -1.57
N VAL A 115 23.77 11.53 -1.43
CA VAL A 115 22.46 11.82 -2.04
C VAL A 115 21.48 12.26 -0.94
N PRO A 116 20.67 13.31 -1.17
CA PRO A 116 19.73 13.81 -0.17
C PRO A 116 18.77 12.75 0.39
N GLN A 117 18.71 12.67 1.71
CA GLN A 117 17.87 11.69 2.40
C GLN A 117 16.38 11.98 2.16
N GLY A 118 15.63 10.96 1.75
CA GLY A 118 14.20 11.09 1.42
C GLY A 118 13.93 11.52 -0.03
N SER A 119 14.96 11.76 -0.84
CA SER A 119 14.80 11.94 -2.28
C SER A 119 14.35 10.66 -2.96
N VAL A 120 13.43 10.79 -3.93
CA VAL A 120 13.01 9.66 -4.79
C VAL A 120 14.00 9.39 -5.92
N LEU A 121 14.91 10.33 -6.21
CA LEU A 121 15.96 10.21 -7.21
C LEU A 121 17.25 9.62 -6.64
N GLY A 122 17.53 9.85 -5.35
CA GLY A 122 18.75 9.40 -4.67
C GLY A 122 19.10 7.92 -4.93
N PRO A 123 18.15 6.98 -4.80
CA PRO A 123 18.41 5.57 -5.08
C PRO A 123 18.79 5.26 -6.53
N VAL A 124 18.17 5.94 -7.50
CA VAL A 124 18.45 5.69 -8.92
C VAL A 124 19.80 6.29 -9.33
N LEU A 125 20.16 7.43 -8.74
CA LEU A 125 21.48 8.03 -8.94
C LEU A 125 22.59 7.20 -8.32
N PHE A 126 22.32 6.60 -7.16
CA PHE A 126 23.21 5.60 -6.58
C PHE A 126 23.40 4.40 -7.52
N ASN A 127 22.33 3.89 -8.14
CA ASN A 127 22.44 2.83 -9.13
C ASN A 127 23.29 3.24 -10.35
N ILE A 128 23.13 4.47 -10.85
CA ILE A 128 23.95 5.00 -11.96
C ILE A 128 25.42 5.11 -11.53
N PHE A 129 25.67 5.58 -10.31
CA PHE A 129 27.01 5.71 -9.72
C PHE A 129 27.73 4.37 -9.63
N VAL A 130 27.02 3.30 -9.26
CA VAL A 130 27.62 1.96 -9.14
C VAL A 130 27.56 1.15 -10.43
N GLY A 131 26.70 1.48 -11.40
CA GLY A 131 26.30 0.64 -12.53
C GLY A 131 27.35 0.21 -13.57
N ASP A 132 28.64 0.45 -13.39
CA ASP A 132 29.73 0.00 -14.28
C ASP A 132 30.11 -1.49 -14.09
N MET A 133 29.33 -2.27 -13.34
CA MET A 133 29.77 -3.55 -12.77
C MET A 133 29.53 -4.81 -13.64
N ASP A 134 28.72 -4.73 -14.70
CA ASP A 134 28.20 -5.91 -15.43
C ASP A 134 29.04 -6.44 -16.60
N SER A 135 30.24 -5.91 -16.83
CA SER A 135 31.07 -6.31 -17.96
C SER A 135 31.92 -7.58 -17.72
N GLY A 136 31.33 -8.74 -17.41
CA GLY A 136 32.12 -9.99 -17.26
C GLY A 136 31.31 -11.29 -17.33
N THR A 137 31.77 -12.26 -18.13
CA THR A 137 31.08 -13.54 -18.41
C THR A 137 31.39 -14.70 -17.44
N GLU A 138 32.26 -14.50 -16.44
CA GLU A 138 32.83 -15.61 -15.63
C GLU A 138 32.25 -15.75 -14.21
N TYR A 139 31.32 -14.88 -13.79
CA TYR A 139 30.72 -14.91 -12.45
C TYR A 139 29.24 -14.48 -12.48
N THR A 140 28.46 -14.94 -11.51
CA THR A 140 27.08 -14.47 -11.29
C THR A 140 27.12 -13.29 -10.33
N LEU A 141 26.59 -12.14 -10.76
CA LEU A 141 26.45 -10.93 -9.94
C LEU A 141 24.98 -10.76 -9.56
N GLY A 142 24.73 -10.43 -8.31
CA GLY A 142 23.42 -10.03 -7.84
C GLY A 142 23.53 -8.75 -7.02
N GLU A 143 22.74 -7.76 -7.37
CA GLU A 143 22.76 -6.48 -6.67
C GLU A 143 21.37 -5.99 -6.34
N PHE A 144 21.22 -5.52 -5.10
CA PHE A 144 20.02 -4.88 -4.66
C PHE A 144 20.42 -3.67 -3.82
N ASN A 145 20.38 -2.51 -4.46
CA ASN A 145 20.81 -1.26 -3.85
C ASN A 145 22.30 -1.34 -3.41
N ASN A 146 22.59 -1.15 -2.12
CA ASN A 146 23.95 -1.18 -1.57
C ASN A 146 24.45 -2.60 -1.25
N ASP A 147 23.59 -3.60 -1.35
CA ASP A 147 23.92 -5.00 -1.08
C ASP A 147 24.32 -5.67 -2.39
N THR A 148 25.57 -6.14 -2.46
CA THR A 148 26.11 -6.83 -3.63
C THR A 148 26.63 -8.19 -3.23
N LYS A 149 26.35 -9.18 -4.07
CA LYS A 149 26.81 -10.55 -3.93
C LYS A 149 27.40 -11.04 -5.24
N LEU A 150 28.54 -11.71 -5.14
CA LEU A 150 29.24 -12.31 -6.27
C LEU A 150 29.35 -13.80 -6.04
N CYS A 151 29.04 -14.60 -7.06
CA CYS A 151 29.24 -16.04 -7.03
C CYS A 151 30.16 -16.46 -8.17
N GLY A 152 31.15 -17.30 -7.85
CA GLY A 152 31.97 -17.96 -8.86
C GLY A 152 32.37 -19.39 -8.46
N THR A 153 32.70 -20.18 -9.48
CA THR A 153 33.11 -21.58 -9.32
C THR A 153 34.56 -21.68 -8.86
N VAL A 154 34.83 -22.67 -8.00
CA VAL A 154 36.12 -22.85 -7.34
C VAL A 154 37.09 -23.72 -8.16
N ASP A 155 36.58 -24.44 -9.18
CA ASP A 155 37.31 -25.50 -9.89
C ASP A 155 38.43 -25.00 -10.84
N MET A 156 38.52 -23.69 -11.10
CA MET A 156 39.60 -23.11 -11.92
C MET A 156 40.43 -22.12 -11.08
N LEU A 157 41.77 -22.23 -11.15
CA LEU A 157 42.70 -21.19 -10.66
C LEU A 157 42.33 -19.80 -11.21
N GLU A 158 41.78 -19.75 -12.43
CA GLU A 158 41.22 -18.56 -13.08
C GLU A 158 39.99 -17.99 -12.34
N GLY A 159 39.09 -18.81 -11.80
CA GLY A 159 37.90 -18.35 -11.06
C GLY A 159 38.22 -17.70 -9.71
N ARG A 160 39.26 -18.18 -9.02
CA ARG A 160 39.82 -17.52 -7.82
C ARG A 160 40.33 -16.12 -8.18
N ASP A 161 41.11 -16.08 -9.25
CA ASP A 161 41.80 -14.88 -9.69
C ASP A 161 40.86 -13.85 -10.33
N ALA A 162 39.77 -14.28 -10.98
CA ALA A 162 38.73 -13.40 -11.54
C ALA A 162 37.93 -12.68 -10.44
N ILE A 163 37.54 -13.38 -9.36
CA ILE A 163 36.84 -12.76 -8.22
C ILE A 163 37.79 -11.81 -7.46
N GLN A 164 39.05 -12.20 -7.27
CA GLN A 164 40.02 -11.49 -6.42
C GLN A 164 40.76 -10.34 -7.16
N ARG A 165 41.15 -10.50 -8.43
CA ARG A 165 42.07 -9.55 -9.10
C ARG A 165 41.39 -8.34 -9.73
N ASP A 166 40.14 -8.42 -10.20
CA ASP A 166 39.66 -7.38 -11.12
C ASP A 166 38.53 -6.46 -10.62
N ARG A 167 37.69 -6.83 -9.63
CA ARG A 167 36.47 -6.02 -9.35
C ARG A 167 36.20 -5.60 -7.91
N LEU A 168 36.57 -6.40 -6.91
CA LEU A 168 36.39 -6.02 -5.50
C LEU A 168 37.20 -4.78 -5.12
N GLU A 169 38.48 -4.77 -5.48
CA GLU A 169 39.37 -3.62 -5.27
C GLU A 169 39.10 -2.50 -6.25
N TRP A 170 38.74 -2.80 -7.51
CA TRP A 170 38.33 -1.79 -8.48
C TRP A 170 37.12 -1.00 -8.00
N ARG A 171 36.09 -1.64 -7.43
CA ARG A 171 34.90 -0.94 -6.89
C ARG A 171 35.24 0.07 -5.80
N ALA A 172 36.15 -0.31 -4.89
CA ALA A 172 36.61 0.60 -3.85
C ALA A 172 37.51 1.73 -4.39
N ARG A 173 38.32 1.45 -5.43
CA ARG A 173 39.25 2.43 -6.01
C ARG A 173 38.58 3.39 -6.99
N ALA A 174 37.70 2.90 -7.87
CA ALA A 174 37.03 3.68 -8.92
C ALA A 174 36.02 4.67 -8.33
N ASN A 175 35.25 4.23 -7.33
CA ASN A 175 34.22 5.06 -6.69
C ASN A 175 34.67 5.63 -5.33
N LEU A 176 35.93 5.39 -4.92
CA LEU A 176 36.51 5.77 -3.62
C LEU A 176 35.67 5.36 -2.40
N MET A 177 34.85 4.31 -2.55
CA MET A 177 33.97 3.82 -1.49
C MET A 177 34.66 2.79 -0.60
N LYS A 178 34.39 2.88 0.71
CA LYS A 178 34.90 1.93 1.69
C LYS A 178 33.91 0.81 1.92
N PHE A 179 34.42 -0.41 2.05
CA PHE A 179 33.62 -1.55 2.49
C PHE A 179 33.52 -1.60 4.01
N ASN A 180 32.38 -2.08 4.50
CA ASN A 180 32.17 -2.45 5.88
C ASN A 180 32.56 -3.91 6.06
N GLN A 181 33.75 -4.16 6.62
CA GLN A 181 34.26 -5.52 6.81
C GLN A 181 33.35 -6.40 7.66
N ALA A 182 32.70 -5.84 8.69
CA ALA A 182 31.79 -6.61 9.53
C ALA A 182 30.56 -7.12 8.74
N LYS A 183 30.22 -6.47 7.63
CA LYS A 183 29.15 -6.88 6.71
C LYS A 183 29.65 -7.71 5.51
N CYS A 184 30.96 -7.79 5.29
CA CYS A 184 31.51 -8.57 4.19
C CYS A 184 31.76 -10.00 4.67
N LYS A 185 31.19 -10.98 3.97
CA LYS A 185 31.18 -12.38 4.40
C LYS A 185 31.36 -13.30 3.20
N VAL A 186 32.02 -14.43 3.40
CA VAL A 186 32.15 -15.47 2.38
C VAL A 186 31.39 -16.70 2.81
N LEU A 187 30.43 -17.12 1.97
CA LEU A 187 29.69 -18.37 2.15
C LEU A 187 30.25 -19.40 1.16
N HIS A 188 30.78 -20.50 1.70
CA HIS A 188 31.31 -21.61 0.92
C HIS A 188 30.20 -22.61 0.68
N ILE A 189 29.75 -22.71 -0.56
CA ILE A 189 28.68 -23.62 -0.93
C ILE A 189 29.29 -24.99 -1.20
N ARG A 190 28.67 -26.02 -0.62
CA ARG A 190 28.98 -27.46 -0.72
C ARG A 190 30.02 -27.97 0.28
N TRP A 191 29.86 -29.23 0.66
CA TRP A 191 30.64 -29.88 1.72
C TRP A 191 32.09 -30.20 1.33
N ASP A 192 32.38 -30.36 0.04
CA ASP A 192 33.72 -30.62 -0.51
C ASP A 192 34.42 -29.34 -1.00
N ASN A 193 33.87 -28.17 -0.68
CA ASN A 193 34.46 -26.89 -1.03
C ASN A 193 35.81 -26.70 -0.32
N PRO A 194 36.88 -26.29 -1.01
CA PRO A 194 38.21 -26.11 -0.43
C PRO A 194 38.35 -24.84 0.44
N LYS A 195 37.26 -24.10 0.67
CA LYS A 195 37.16 -22.94 1.58
C LYS A 195 38.24 -21.88 1.35
N HIS A 196 38.35 -21.44 0.09
CA HIS A 196 39.31 -20.41 -0.30
C HIS A 196 39.07 -19.07 0.42
N LYS A 197 40.16 -18.42 0.84
CA LYS A 197 40.09 -17.12 1.51
C LYS A 197 40.18 -15.98 0.50
N TYR A 198 39.41 -14.92 0.75
CA TYR A 198 39.37 -13.72 -0.07
C TYR A 198 39.86 -12.51 0.73
N GLY A 199 40.65 -11.66 0.09
CA GLY A 199 41.21 -10.45 0.68
C GLY A 199 40.51 -9.19 0.18
N LEU A 200 40.37 -8.18 1.04
CA LEU A 200 39.86 -6.86 0.69
C LEU A 200 40.88 -5.81 1.15
N GLY A 201 41.78 -5.41 0.24
CA GLY A 201 42.93 -4.57 0.60
C GLY A 201 43.95 -5.35 1.45
N ARG A 202 44.21 -4.89 2.68
CA ARG A 202 45.21 -5.51 3.58
C ARG A 202 44.63 -6.57 4.52
N GLU A 203 43.32 -6.79 4.47
CA GLU A 203 42.61 -7.62 5.45
C GLU A 203 41.81 -8.74 4.78
N TRP A 204 41.53 -9.80 5.53
CA TRP A 204 40.84 -11.00 5.04
C TRP A 204 39.35 -10.93 5.37
N ILE A 205 38.50 -11.35 4.42
CA ILE A 205 37.06 -11.46 4.63
C ILE A 205 36.78 -12.72 5.46
N GLU A 206 35.89 -12.59 6.45
CA GLU A 206 35.50 -13.69 7.32
C GLU A 206 34.55 -14.66 6.59
N SER A 207 34.82 -15.97 6.70
CA SER A 207 33.92 -17.01 6.21
C SER A 207 32.82 -17.30 7.22
N SER A 208 31.59 -17.48 6.74
CA SER A 208 30.43 -17.87 7.56
C SER A 208 29.76 -19.12 6.97
N PRO A 209 29.31 -20.09 7.80
CA PRO A 209 28.56 -21.26 7.32
C PRO A 209 27.11 -20.92 6.94
N GLU A 210 26.61 -19.76 7.38
CA GLU A 210 25.29 -19.22 7.04
C GLU A 210 25.37 -17.71 6.93
N GLU A 211 24.65 -17.11 5.97
CA GLU A 211 24.63 -15.67 5.78
C GLU A 211 23.22 -15.18 5.44
N LYS A 212 22.91 -13.95 5.86
CA LYS A 212 21.60 -13.34 5.60
C LYS A 212 21.66 -12.52 4.31
N ASP A 213 20.84 -12.90 3.33
CA ASP A 213 20.70 -12.23 2.04
C ASP A 213 19.30 -11.63 1.89
N LEU A 214 19.22 -10.31 1.76
CA LEU A 214 17.98 -9.52 1.59
C LEU A 214 16.80 -9.89 2.50
N GLY A 215 17.06 -10.44 3.68
CA GLY A 215 16.03 -10.81 4.65
C GLY A 215 16.01 -12.29 5.01
N ASP A 216 16.53 -13.15 4.13
CA ASP A 216 16.48 -14.61 4.27
C ASP A 216 17.85 -15.20 4.58
N PHE A 217 17.90 -16.23 5.43
CA PHE A 217 19.14 -16.94 5.76
C PHE A 217 19.42 -18.06 4.77
N ILE A 218 20.67 -18.12 4.30
CA ILE A 218 21.16 -19.12 3.36
C ILE A 218 22.38 -19.81 3.97
N ASP A 219 22.37 -21.14 3.99
CA ASP A 219 23.45 -21.95 4.53
C ASP A 219 24.36 -22.56 3.44
N GLU A 220 25.53 -23.06 3.85
CA GLU A 220 26.51 -23.71 2.98
C GLU A 220 25.98 -24.95 2.22
N LYS A 221 24.82 -25.48 2.62
CA LYS A 221 24.18 -26.66 2.03
C LYS A 221 22.95 -26.32 1.19
N LEU A 222 22.60 -25.03 1.09
CA LEU A 222 21.34 -24.55 0.51
C LEU A 222 20.11 -25.23 1.15
N ASN A 223 20.19 -25.52 2.45
CA ASN A 223 19.10 -26.11 3.21
C ASN A 223 18.28 -25.01 3.91
N MET A 224 16.98 -24.98 3.61
CA MET A 224 16.08 -23.93 4.08
C MET A 224 15.45 -24.24 5.46
N SER A 225 15.83 -25.36 6.10
CA SER A 225 15.29 -25.76 7.42
C SER A 225 15.51 -24.66 8.47
N TRP A 226 16.71 -24.04 8.47
CA TRP A 226 17.05 -22.99 9.43
C TRP A 226 16.21 -21.73 9.24
N GLN A 227 16.05 -21.29 7.98
CA GLN A 227 15.17 -20.17 7.64
C GLN A 227 13.71 -20.44 8.04
N CYS A 228 13.21 -21.66 7.81
CA CYS A 228 11.87 -22.05 8.27
C CYS A 228 11.74 -21.95 9.80
N ALA A 229 12.76 -22.39 10.55
CA ALA A 229 12.77 -22.32 12.00
C ALA A 229 12.77 -20.87 12.52
N LEU A 230 13.60 -20.00 11.95
CA LEU A 230 13.67 -18.58 12.30
C LEU A 230 12.35 -17.86 12.00
N THR A 231 11.77 -18.11 10.83
CA THR A 231 10.47 -17.54 10.43
C THR A 231 9.35 -17.99 11.35
N ALA A 232 9.30 -19.29 11.69
CA ALA A 232 8.33 -19.81 12.64
C ALA A 232 8.52 -19.22 14.04
N GLN A 233 9.77 -19.07 14.50
CA GLN A 233 10.09 -18.48 15.80
C GLN A 233 9.60 -17.03 15.87
N LYS A 234 9.93 -16.21 14.87
CA LYS A 234 9.52 -14.80 14.80
C LYS A 234 8.00 -14.66 14.80
N ALA A 235 7.31 -15.46 14.00
CA ALA A 235 5.85 -15.46 13.94
C ALA A 235 5.23 -15.90 15.29
N ASN A 236 5.81 -16.90 15.96
CA ASN A 236 5.37 -17.32 17.30
C ASN A 236 5.62 -16.26 18.38
N CYS A 237 6.71 -15.49 18.30
CA CYS A 237 6.94 -14.36 19.22
C CYS A 237 5.86 -13.29 19.08
N ILE A 238 5.51 -12.91 17.84
CA ILE A 238 4.42 -11.98 17.55
C ILE A 238 3.10 -12.53 18.09
N LEU A 239 2.83 -13.80 17.82
CA LEU A 239 1.63 -14.47 18.29
C LEU A 239 1.54 -14.47 19.83
N GLY A 240 2.63 -14.76 20.54
CA GLY A 240 2.68 -14.69 22.00
C GLY A 240 2.53 -13.27 22.56
N CYS A 241 2.89 -12.23 21.80
CA CYS A 241 2.57 -10.85 22.16
C CYS A 241 1.08 -10.55 21.99
N ILE A 242 0.45 -11.04 20.92
CA ILE A 242 -1.00 -10.91 20.70
C ILE A 242 -1.76 -11.63 21.82
N GLU A 243 -1.42 -12.90 22.10
CA GLU A 243 -2.06 -13.71 23.16
C GLU A 243 -2.03 -13.02 24.53
N ARG A 244 -0.91 -12.36 24.88
CA ARG A 244 -0.75 -11.72 26.19
C ARG A 244 -1.46 -10.38 26.34
N ASN A 245 -1.64 -9.64 25.25
CA ASN A 245 -2.16 -8.27 25.30
C ASN A 245 -3.61 -8.15 24.84
N MET A 246 -4.15 -9.16 24.14
CA MET A 246 -5.50 -9.14 23.61
C MET A 246 -6.45 -9.97 24.47
N ALA A 247 -7.31 -9.28 25.23
CA ALA A 247 -8.35 -9.93 26.03
C ALA A 247 -9.53 -10.43 25.18
N SER A 248 -9.75 -9.85 23.99
CA SER A 248 -10.82 -10.24 23.08
C SER A 248 -10.31 -11.17 21.98
N GLY A 249 -10.70 -12.44 22.03
CA GLY A 249 -10.51 -13.42 20.93
C GLY A 249 -11.48 -13.22 19.76
N LEU A 250 -11.82 -11.98 19.43
CA LEU A 250 -12.77 -11.68 18.35
C LEU A 250 -12.17 -12.03 16.99
N ARG A 251 -12.96 -12.71 16.15
CA ARG A 251 -12.55 -13.21 14.84
C ARG A 251 -11.91 -12.13 13.98
N GLU A 252 -12.56 -10.98 13.86
CA GLU A 252 -12.14 -9.88 12.98
C GLU A 252 -10.79 -9.30 13.41
N VAL A 253 -10.59 -9.19 14.72
CA VAL A 253 -9.37 -8.61 15.30
C VAL A 253 -8.19 -9.55 15.14
N ILE A 254 -8.34 -10.83 15.47
CA ILE A 254 -7.26 -11.82 15.34
C ILE A 254 -6.91 -12.06 13.87
N LEU A 255 -7.90 -12.10 12.97
CA LEU A 255 -7.64 -12.22 11.53
C LEU A 255 -6.88 -11.01 10.97
N LEU A 256 -7.24 -9.81 11.40
CA LEU A 256 -6.55 -8.57 11.01
C LEU A 256 -5.10 -8.59 11.50
N LEU A 257 -4.87 -8.92 12.77
CA LEU A 257 -3.52 -9.00 13.34
C LEU A 257 -2.67 -10.11 12.69
N TYR A 258 -3.25 -11.28 12.43
CA TYR A 258 -2.57 -12.35 11.70
C TYR A 258 -2.16 -11.89 10.29
N SER A 259 -3.08 -11.25 9.57
CA SER A 259 -2.83 -10.83 8.18
C SER A 259 -1.87 -9.65 8.07
N THR A 260 -1.80 -8.78 9.07
CA THR A 260 -0.95 -7.58 9.05
C THR A 260 0.42 -7.78 9.68
N LEU A 261 0.53 -8.57 10.76
CA LEU A 261 1.77 -8.71 11.52
C LEU A 261 2.48 -10.04 11.27
N MET A 262 1.74 -11.13 11.04
CA MET A 262 2.34 -12.47 10.93
C MET A 262 2.50 -12.91 9.48
N ARG A 263 1.44 -12.80 8.67
CA ARG A 263 1.41 -13.25 7.27
C ARG A 263 2.57 -12.68 6.43
N PRO A 264 2.98 -11.41 6.55
CA PRO A 264 4.12 -10.90 5.79
C PRO A 264 5.42 -11.65 6.09
N HIS A 265 5.63 -12.11 7.33
CA HIS A 265 6.81 -12.90 7.67
C HIS A 265 6.78 -14.34 7.14
N LEU A 266 5.59 -14.90 6.96
CA LEU A 266 5.41 -16.27 6.46
C LEU A 266 5.46 -16.37 4.93
N ALA A 267 5.21 -15.26 4.22
CA ALA A 267 5.10 -15.21 2.76
C ALA A 267 6.26 -14.44 2.08
N TYR A 268 7.06 -13.66 2.83
CA TYR A 268 8.16 -12.90 2.25
C TYR A 268 9.17 -13.82 1.56
N CYS A 269 9.35 -13.61 0.25
CA CYS A 269 10.28 -14.34 -0.61
C CYS A 269 10.21 -15.88 -0.49
N ILE A 270 9.03 -16.43 -0.18
CA ILE A 270 8.85 -17.86 0.10
C ILE A 270 9.23 -18.77 -1.07
N GLN A 271 9.18 -18.26 -2.30
CA GLN A 271 9.57 -18.99 -3.50
C GLN A 271 11.07 -19.34 -3.50
N LEU A 272 11.91 -18.54 -2.83
CA LEU A 272 13.33 -18.85 -2.65
C LEU A 272 13.53 -20.00 -1.64
N TRP A 273 12.90 -19.89 -0.47
CA TRP A 273 13.20 -20.75 0.68
C TRP A 273 12.12 -21.80 0.95
N SER A 274 11.30 -22.11 -0.05
CA SER A 274 10.17 -23.03 0.09
C SER A 274 10.57 -24.31 0.83
N PRO A 275 9.85 -24.70 1.90
CA PRO A 275 10.25 -25.79 2.77
C PRO A 275 10.33 -27.13 2.02
N GLN A 276 11.53 -27.71 1.96
CA GLN A 276 11.80 -28.97 1.25
C GLN A 276 11.36 -30.20 2.05
N TYR A 277 11.34 -30.11 3.38
CA TYR A 277 11.02 -31.23 4.24
C TYR A 277 9.64 -31.08 4.89
N LYS A 278 8.92 -32.20 5.02
CA LYS A 278 7.61 -32.26 5.68
C LYS A 278 7.63 -31.69 7.11
N LYS A 279 8.72 -31.93 7.86
CA LYS A 279 8.91 -31.38 9.21
C LYS A 279 8.86 -29.85 9.25
N ASP A 280 9.34 -29.18 8.19
CA ASP A 280 9.43 -27.72 8.12
C ASP A 280 8.12 -27.13 7.63
N MET A 281 7.45 -27.80 6.69
CA MET A 281 6.07 -27.50 6.32
C MET A 281 5.15 -27.57 7.54
N ASP A 282 5.23 -28.65 8.32
CA ASP A 282 4.45 -28.82 9.55
C ASP A 282 4.81 -27.79 10.62
N LEU A 283 6.07 -27.33 10.67
CA LEU A 283 6.50 -26.26 11.56
C LEU A 283 5.81 -24.93 11.24
N LEU A 284 5.75 -24.54 9.96
CA LEU A 284 5.09 -23.31 9.52
C LEU A 284 3.57 -23.41 9.67
N GLU A 285 2.96 -24.53 9.28
CA GLU A 285 1.52 -24.77 9.41
C GLU A 285 1.06 -24.69 10.87
N ARG A 286 1.89 -25.15 11.82
CA ARG A 286 1.60 -25.02 13.26
C ARG A 286 1.41 -23.58 13.71
N VAL A 287 2.09 -22.62 13.08
CA VAL A 287 1.93 -21.19 13.38
C VAL A 287 0.54 -20.71 12.99
N GLN A 288 0.08 -21.01 11.78
CA GLN A 288 -1.28 -20.66 11.32
C GLN A 288 -2.36 -21.37 12.15
N ARG A 289 -2.13 -22.64 12.50
CA ARG A 289 -3.00 -23.42 13.39
C ARG A 289 -3.15 -22.80 14.76
N ARG A 290 -2.07 -22.27 15.34
CA ARG A 290 -2.12 -21.63 16.65
C ARG A 290 -2.86 -20.29 16.58
N ALA A 291 -2.58 -19.47 15.56
CA ALA A 291 -3.26 -18.19 15.36
C ALA A 291 -4.77 -18.34 15.21
N THR A 292 -5.22 -19.29 14.39
CA THR A 292 -6.64 -19.57 14.19
C THR A 292 -7.32 -20.15 15.43
N LYS A 293 -6.57 -20.72 16.39
CA LYS A 293 -7.11 -21.29 17.65
C LYS A 293 -7.45 -20.21 18.67
N MET A 294 -6.86 -19.03 18.56
CA MET A 294 -7.12 -17.91 19.47
C MET A 294 -8.47 -17.24 19.24
N ILE A 295 -9.14 -17.59 18.14
CA ILE A 295 -10.44 -17.04 17.79
C ILE A 295 -11.51 -17.76 18.60
N ARG A 296 -12.27 -16.99 19.37
CA ARG A 296 -13.34 -17.47 20.23
C ARG A 296 -14.44 -18.10 19.39
N GLY A 297 -14.88 -19.30 19.79
CA GLY A 297 -15.90 -20.08 19.09
C GLY A 297 -15.34 -21.06 18.05
N LEU A 298 -14.04 -21.01 17.76
CA LEU A 298 -13.38 -21.93 16.83
C LEU A 298 -12.55 -23.01 17.53
N GLU A 299 -12.42 -22.98 18.86
CA GLU A 299 -11.62 -23.92 19.64
C GLU A 299 -11.94 -25.42 19.44
N PRO A 300 -13.22 -25.85 19.27
CA PRO A 300 -13.56 -27.27 19.10
C PRO A 300 -13.32 -27.78 17.67
N LEU A 301 -13.15 -26.88 16.69
CA LEU A 301 -13.09 -27.24 15.28
C LEU A 301 -11.71 -27.79 14.90
N SER A 302 -11.69 -28.67 13.91
CA SER A 302 -10.44 -29.18 13.33
C SER A 302 -9.63 -28.04 12.69
N CYS A 303 -8.35 -28.25 12.39
CA CYS A 303 -7.55 -27.25 11.67
C CYS A 303 -8.20 -26.88 10.33
N GLU A 304 -8.63 -27.88 9.56
CA GLU A 304 -9.19 -27.68 8.23
C GLU A 304 -10.52 -26.93 8.29
N ASP A 305 -11.39 -27.29 9.24
CA ASP A 305 -12.68 -26.61 9.43
C ASP A 305 -12.50 -25.16 9.85
N ARG A 306 -11.52 -24.87 10.72
CA ARG A 306 -11.19 -23.48 11.09
C ARG A 306 -10.73 -22.67 9.89
N LEU A 307 -9.85 -23.22 9.07
CA LEU A 307 -9.38 -22.53 7.86
C LEU A 307 -10.53 -22.28 6.90
N ARG A 308 -11.43 -23.27 6.72
CA ARG A 308 -12.62 -23.15 5.88
C ARG A 308 -13.60 -22.08 6.38
N GLU A 309 -13.91 -22.08 7.67
CA GLU A 309 -14.80 -21.11 8.33
C GLU A 309 -14.23 -19.68 8.24
N LEU A 310 -12.90 -19.55 8.30
CA LEU A 310 -12.21 -18.27 8.22
C LEU A 310 -11.95 -17.80 6.78
N GLY A 311 -12.22 -18.62 5.77
CA GLY A 311 -11.89 -18.31 4.37
C GLY A 311 -10.38 -18.21 4.12
N LEU A 312 -9.58 -19.00 4.85
CA LEU A 312 -8.13 -19.02 4.72
C LEU A 312 -7.67 -20.30 4.01
N PHE A 313 -6.75 -20.15 3.06
CA PHE A 313 -5.97 -21.28 2.56
C PHE A 313 -4.88 -21.69 3.56
N SER A 314 -4.48 -22.97 3.52
CA SER A 314 -3.25 -23.42 4.19
C SER A 314 -2.03 -22.69 3.63
N LEU A 315 -0.95 -22.58 4.40
CA LEU A 315 0.27 -21.96 3.91
C LEU A 315 0.82 -22.71 2.70
N GLU A 316 0.67 -24.04 2.65
CA GLU A 316 1.03 -24.84 1.48
C GLU A 316 0.30 -24.44 0.20
N LYS A 317 -1.03 -24.33 0.24
CA LYS A 317 -1.81 -23.89 -0.92
C LYS A 317 -1.45 -22.47 -1.35
N ARG A 318 -1.12 -21.61 -0.39
CA ARG A 318 -0.72 -20.23 -0.68
C ARG A 318 0.67 -20.12 -1.30
N ARG A 319 1.60 -20.99 -0.93
CA ARG A 319 2.90 -21.07 -1.63
C ARG A 319 2.70 -21.42 -3.10
N LEU A 320 1.92 -22.46 -3.38
CA LEU A 320 1.60 -22.87 -4.75
C LEU A 320 0.96 -21.72 -5.55
N GLN A 321 0.05 -20.98 -4.93
CA GLN A 321 -0.57 -19.79 -5.52
C GLN A 321 0.46 -18.69 -5.82
N GLU A 322 1.37 -18.41 -4.88
CA GLU A 322 2.44 -17.42 -5.06
C GLU A 322 3.44 -17.84 -6.16
N ASP A 323 3.75 -19.13 -6.28
CA ASP A 323 4.56 -19.69 -7.36
C ASP A 323 3.89 -19.52 -8.73
N LEU A 324 2.56 -19.71 -8.80
CA LEU A 324 1.77 -19.53 -10.02
C LEU A 324 1.68 -18.06 -10.44
N ILE A 325 1.51 -17.14 -9.48
CA ILE A 325 1.51 -15.70 -9.74
C ILE A 325 2.86 -15.29 -10.32
N GLU A 326 3.97 -15.77 -9.75
CA GLU A 326 5.32 -15.47 -10.25
C GLU A 326 5.51 -16.03 -11.67
N ALA A 327 5.16 -17.29 -11.89
CA ALA A 327 5.23 -17.91 -13.21
C ALA A 327 4.39 -17.13 -14.26
N PHE A 328 3.21 -16.65 -13.86
CA PHE A 328 2.37 -15.82 -14.71
C PHE A 328 2.99 -14.45 -15.01
N GLN A 329 3.64 -13.81 -14.03
CA GLN A 329 4.35 -12.55 -14.23
C GLN A 329 5.52 -12.73 -15.22
N TYR A 330 6.27 -13.83 -15.10
CA TYR A 330 7.29 -14.23 -16.06
C TYR A 330 6.73 -14.40 -17.48
N LEU A 331 5.58 -15.06 -17.61
CA LEU A 331 4.95 -15.33 -18.91
C LEU A 331 4.28 -14.11 -19.55
N LYS A 332 3.67 -13.22 -18.77
CA LYS A 332 2.76 -12.18 -19.28
C LYS A 332 3.47 -10.93 -19.81
N ARG A 333 4.61 -10.48 -19.27
CA ARG A 333 5.16 -9.17 -19.70
C ARG A 333 6.63 -8.80 -19.40
N ALA A 334 7.41 -9.51 -18.59
CA ALA A 334 8.61 -8.88 -17.99
C ALA A 334 10.01 -9.41 -18.39
N TYR A 335 10.20 -10.63 -18.92
CA TYR A 335 11.55 -11.22 -19.00
C TYR A 335 11.90 -11.90 -20.34
N ARG A 336 11.79 -11.15 -21.45
CA ARG A 336 12.28 -11.65 -22.75
C ARG A 336 13.81 -11.66 -22.89
N ARG A 337 14.55 -11.02 -21.98
CA ARG A 337 16.03 -10.95 -22.02
C ARG A 337 16.73 -11.91 -21.02
N ASP A 338 16.22 -12.08 -19.79
CA ASP A 338 16.82 -13.02 -18.81
C ASP A 338 16.17 -14.42 -18.81
N GLY A 339 15.03 -14.60 -19.50
CA GLY A 339 14.17 -15.79 -19.37
C GLY A 339 14.61 -17.05 -20.12
N GLU A 340 15.59 -16.97 -21.02
CA GLU A 340 15.98 -18.12 -21.83
C GLU A 340 16.66 -19.23 -21.00
N GLY A 341 17.28 -18.90 -19.87
CA GLY A 341 17.89 -19.90 -18.96
C GLY A 341 16.92 -20.52 -17.94
N VAL A 342 15.85 -19.83 -17.54
CA VAL A 342 14.98 -20.25 -16.43
C VAL A 342 13.93 -21.27 -16.88
N LEU A 343 13.43 -21.17 -18.12
CA LEU A 343 12.44 -22.11 -18.66
C LEU A 343 13.06 -23.38 -19.27
N GLN A 344 14.34 -23.35 -19.67
CA GLN A 344 15.05 -24.56 -20.13
C GLN A 344 15.52 -25.47 -18.97
N GLY A 345 15.50 -24.99 -17.73
CA GLY A 345 15.91 -25.73 -16.54
C GLY A 345 14.78 -26.31 -15.68
N ARG A 346 13.52 -26.32 -16.16
CA ARG A 346 12.41 -26.99 -15.42
C ARG A 346 12.50 -28.51 -15.56
N GLY A 347 13.45 -29.05 -14.81
CA GLY A 347 13.55 -30.44 -14.37
C GLY A 347 13.98 -30.45 -12.91
N CYS A 348 13.33 -29.68 -12.04
CA CYS A 348 13.46 -29.83 -10.59
C CYS A 348 12.32 -30.71 -10.05
N GLU A 349 12.17 -31.91 -10.63
CA GLU A 349 11.60 -33.06 -9.91
C GLU A 349 12.79 -33.84 -9.34
N GLY A 350 13.23 -33.43 -8.16
CA GLY A 350 14.27 -34.12 -7.41
C GLY A 350 13.76 -34.43 -6.02
N GLU A 351 13.05 -35.54 -5.87
CA GLU A 351 12.89 -36.18 -4.57
C GLU A 351 14.29 -36.47 -3.99
N ARG A 352 14.75 -35.64 -3.07
CA ARG A 352 15.90 -35.99 -2.20
C ARG A 352 15.40 -37.00 -1.15
N THR A 353 15.14 -38.23 -1.58
CA THR A 353 14.93 -39.36 -0.66
C THR A 353 16.27 -39.95 -0.25
N SER A 354 16.68 -39.72 0.98
CA SER A 354 17.65 -40.61 1.66
C SER A 354 16.94 -41.37 2.79
N GLY A 355 16.56 -42.62 2.49
CA GLY A 355 16.41 -43.70 3.46
C GLY A 355 15.02 -43.95 4.05
N ALA A 356 14.16 -44.67 3.33
CA ALA A 356 13.22 -45.64 3.92
C ALA A 356 12.78 -46.69 2.87
N GLN A 357 13.23 -47.92 3.11
CA GLN A 357 12.79 -49.25 2.61
C GLN A 357 11.95 -49.40 1.33
N ALA A 358 12.52 -50.18 0.41
CA ALA A 358 11.93 -50.78 -0.75
C ALA A 358 10.72 -51.68 -0.43
N VAL A 359 9.68 -51.60 -1.28
CA VAL A 359 8.76 -52.69 -1.56
C VAL A 359 8.81 -52.95 -3.06
N ASN A 360 9.22 -54.17 -3.41
CA ASN A 360 9.29 -54.71 -4.76
C ASN A 360 7.92 -54.78 -5.44
N THR A 361 7.89 -54.48 -6.73
CA THR A 361 7.15 -55.26 -7.74
C THR A 361 7.92 -55.21 -9.05
N ASP A 362 8.52 -56.35 -9.41
CA ASP A 362 9.10 -56.66 -10.72
C ASP A 362 8.01 -56.91 -11.77
N GLN A 363 8.42 -56.82 -13.05
CA GLN A 363 7.77 -57.21 -14.31
C GLN A 363 6.71 -56.28 -14.90
N VAL A 364 7.07 -55.52 -15.95
CA VAL A 364 6.65 -55.76 -17.35
C VAL A 364 7.68 -55.09 -18.29
N ASP A 365 8.13 -55.85 -19.28
CA ASP A 365 9.10 -55.47 -20.33
C ASP A 365 8.58 -54.40 -21.31
N GLY A 366 9.53 -53.55 -21.72
CA GLY A 366 9.67 -52.80 -22.97
C GLY A 366 8.45 -52.40 -23.81
N GLU A 367 8.19 -51.09 -23.88
CA GLU A 367 8.06 -50.35 -25.15
C GLU A 367 8.11 -48.83 -24.87
N GLU A 368 8.83 -48.12 -25.74
CA GLU A 368 9.00 -46.67 -25.96
C GLU A 368 8.42 -45.63 -24.98
N GLY A 369 9.31 -44.72 -24.55
CA GLY A 369 9.08 -43.68 -23.56
C GLY A 369 7.84 -42.80 -23.81
N GLN A 370 6.78 -43.11 -23.08
CA GLN A 370 5.71 -42.18 -22.77
C GLN A 370 6.22 -41.13 -21.79
N ALA A 371 6.10 -39.87 -22.19
CA ALA A 371 6.13 -38.74 -21.28
C ALA A 371 5.15 -39.01 -20.12
N VAL A 372 5.62 -38.97 -18.89
CA VAL A 372 4.76 -38.84 -17.71
C VAL A 372 4.23 -37.41 -17.71
N VAL A 373 3.27 -37.17 -18.60
CA VAL A 373 2.30 -36.10 -18.45
C VAL A 373 1.54 -36.47 -17.20
N TYR A 374 1.57 -35.63 -16.16
CA TYR A 374 0.54 -35.68 -15.14
C TYR A 374 -0.80 -35.54 -15.85
N SER A 375 -1.47 -36.67 -16.06
CA SER A 375 -2.84 -36.72 -16.54
C SER A 375 -3.71 -36.16 -15.42
N LEU A 376 -3.86 -34.83 -15.42
CA LEU A 376 -4.94 -34.15 -14.72
C LEU A 376 -6.24 -34.76 -15.24
N ASN A 377 -6.94 -35.50 -14.39
CA ASN A 377 -8.23 -36.06 -14.73
C ASN A 377 -9.17 -34.93 -15.17
N GLN A 378 -10.19 -35.22 -15.96
CA GLN A 378 -11.19 -34.25 -16.43
C GLN A 378 -11.88 -33.43 -15.30
N GLY A 379 -11.70 -33.81 -14.02
CA GLY A 379 -12.09 -33.03 -12.84
C GLY A 379 -11.13 -31.89 -12.43
N ASP A 380 -9.85 -31.93 -12.83
CA ASP A 380 -8.81 -31.01 -12.35
C ASP A 380 -8.60 -29.78 -13.26
N HIS A 381 -9.07 -29.82 -14.51
CA HIS A 381 -9.22 -28.60 -15.33
C HIS A 381 -10.23 -27.62 -14.71
N GLY A 382 -11.25 -28.14 -14.02
CA GLY A 382 -12.18 -27.36 -13.22
C GLY A 382 -11.61 -26.84 -11.89
N PHE A 383 -10.44 -27.32 -11.46
CA PHE A 383 -9.73 -26.93 -10.23
C PHE A 383 -8.76 -25.76 -10.50
N ILE A 384 -8.04 -25.80 -11.63
CA ILE A 384 -7.16 -24.69 -12.07
C ILE A 384 -7.98 -23.47 -12.51
N TRP A 385 -9.11 -23.69 -13.21
CA TRP A 385 -10.03 -22.60 -13.56
C TRP A 385 -10.72 -22.04 -12.31
N ARG A 386 -11.08 -22.87 -11.32
CA ARG A 386 -11.55 -22.39 -10.01
C ARG A 386 -10.47 -21.66 -9.21
N MET A 387 -9.18 -22.01 -9.33
CA MET A 387 -8.08 -21.35 -8.60
C MET A 387 -7.75 -19.95 -9.12
N VAL A 388 -7.73 -19.77 -10.45
CA VAL A 388 -7.59 -18.44 -11.07
C VAL A 388 -8.86 -17.61 -10.84
N HIS A 389 -10.02 -18.28 -10.84
CA HIS A 389 -11.27 -17.65 -10.49
C HIS A 389 -11.37 -17.31 -9.00
N GLU A 390 -10.88 -18.11 -8.04
CA GLU A 390 -10.99 -17.88 -6.58
C GLU A 390 -10.13 -16.71 -6.07
N GLU A 391 -8.97 -16.44 -6.66
CA GLU A 391 -8.26 -15.14 -6.48
C GLU A 391 -9.00 -13.96 -7.12
N MET A 392 -9.85 -14.23 -8.12
CA MET A 392 -10.79 -13.27 -8.70
C MET A 392 -12.18 -13.29 -8.03
N SER A 393 -12.48 -14.20 -7.08
CA SER A 393 -13.85 -14.47 -6.61
C SER A 393 -14.02 -14.61 -5.09
N PHE A 394 -13.28 -13.79 -4.33
CA PHE A 394 -13.89 -13.16 -3.14
C PHE A 394 -14.75 -11.92 -3.47
N GLY A 395 -15.25 -11.86 -4.71
CA GLY A 395 -16.52 -11.24 -5.10
C GLY A 395 -17.46 -12.33 -5.64
N SER A 396 -18.71 -12.36 -5.18
CA SER A 396 -19.67 -13.45 -5.35
C SER A 396 -20.40 -13.51 -6.73
N PHE A 397 -20.51 -14.73 -7.31
CA PHE A 397 -21.41 -15.29 -8.39
C PHE A 397 -20.86 -15.43 -9.86
N PRO A 398 -21.34 -16.39 -10.71
CA PRO A 398 -20.55 -17.43 -11.38
C PRO A 398 -20.46 -17.30 -12.92
N LEU A 399 -19.25 -17.48 -13.46
CA LEU A 399 -18.94 -17.51 -14.90
C LEU A 399 -19.32 -18.84 -15.58
N ALA A 400 -20.59 -19.24 -15.54
CA ALA A 400 -21.09 -20.36 -16.36
C ALA A 400 -21.83 -19.91 -17.63
N GLU A 401 -22.10 -18.61 -17.81
CA GLU A 401 -22.85 -18.07 -18.97
C GLU A 401 -21.99 -17.30 -19.98
N LEU A 402 -20.65 -17.24 -19.85
CA LEU A 402 -19.79 -16.42 -20.70
C LEU A 402 -18.66 -17.19 -21.42
N MET A 403 -18.96 -18.34 -22.01
CA MET A 403 -18.11 -18.90 -23.08
C MET A 403 -18.96 -19.53 -24.20
N ASN A 404 -19.63 -18.68 -24.98
CA ASN A 404 -20.01 -19.02 -26.35
C ASN A 404 -19.18 -18.14 -27.30
N LEU A 405 -18.20 -18.77 -27.97
CA LEU A 405 -17.24 -18.15 -28.89
C LEU A 405 -17.87 -17.56 -30.16
N SER A 406 -19.20 -17.52 -30.28
CA SER A 406 -19.94 -16.85 -31.34
C SER A 406 -20.31 -15.39 -31.04
N SER A 407 -20.06 -14.88 -29.82
CA SER A 407 -20.38 -13.49 -29.46
C SER A 407 -19.25 -12.48 -29.76
N TRP A 408 -18.02 -12.95 -29.97
CA TRP A 408 -16.86 -12.08 -30.20
C TRP A 408 -16.78 -11.48 -31.61
N GLU A 409 -17.40 -12.10 -32.62
CA GLU A 409 -17.52 -11.48 -33.95
C GLU A 409 -18.57 -10.34 -33.99
N ASN A 410 -19.41 -10.19 -32.95
CA ASN A 410 -20.40 -9.11 -32.87
C ASN A 410 -19.93 -7.88 -32.08
N MET A 411 -18.75 -7.92 -31.44
CA MET A 411 -18.18 -6.79 -30.67
C MET A 411 -17.45 -5.74 -31.54
N ALA A 412 -17.67 -5.76 -32.86
CA ALA A 412 -17.35 -4.65 -33.76
C ALA A 412 -18.49 -3.62 -33.88
N ASN A 413 -19.60 -3.79 -33.14
CA ASN A 413 -20.66 -2.80 -33.01
C ASN A 413 -20.79 -2.36 -31.54
N GLY A 414 -20.41 -1.12 -31.25
CA GLY A 414 -20.45 -0.55 -29.90
C GLY A 414 -21.88 -0.50 -29.33
N THR A 415 -22.14 -1.29 -28.30
CA THR A 415 -23.34 -1.18 -27.47
C THR A 415 -23.02 -0.34 -26.23
N TYR A 416 -23.75 0.77 -26.06
CA TYR A 416 -23.64 1.65 -24.90
C TYR A 416 -24.19 0.97 -23.65
N VAL A 417 -23.44 0.96 -22.55
CA VAL A 417 -23.94 0.50 -21.23
C VAL A 417 -24.82 1.59 -20.63
N GLU A 418 -26.12 1.35 -20.51
CA GLU A 418 -27.08 2.34 -19.96
C GLU A 418 -27.28 2.20 -18.43
N GLU A 419 -26.99 1.03 -17.86
CA GLU A 419 -27.21 0.69 -16.45
C GLU A 419 -25.99 0.00 -15.81
N PHE A 420 -25.78 0.25 -14.52
CA PHE A 420 -24.77 -0.42 -13.70
C PHE A 420 -25.42 -1.18 -12.54
N ILE A 421 -24.86 -2.32 -12.15
CA ILE A 421 -25.26 -3.15 -11.02
C ILE A 421 -24.33 -2.85 -9.84
N LEU A 422 -24.89 -2.35 -8.74
CA LEU A 422 -24.16 -2.12 -7.48
C LEU A 422 -24.16 -3.40 -6.64
N LEU A 423 -22.98 -3.96 -6.35
CA LEU A 423 -22.85 -5.19 -5.54
C LEU A 423 -23.05 -4.98 -4.03
N GLY A 424 -22.77 -3.77 -3.54
CA GLY A 424 -22.87 -3.46 -2.11
C GLY A 424 -21.85 -4.22 -1.23
N PHE A 425 -22.32 -4.80 -0.12
CA PHE A 425 -21.50 -5.52 0.86
C PHE A 425 -21.63 -7.04 0.70
N PRO A 426 -20.51 -7.80 0.67
CA PRO A 426 -20.53 -9.25 0.65
C PRO A 426 -20.98 -9.81 2.02
N GLY A 427 -21.68 -10.95 2.03
CA GLY A 427 -22.08 -11.64 3.27
C GLY A 427 -23.41 -12.36 3.18
N THR A 428 -23.74 -13.10 4.25
CA THR A 428 -25.01 -13.86 4.37
C THR A 428 -26.22 -12.92 4.41
N TRP A 429 -27.41 -13.45 4.12
CA TRP A 429 -28.67 -12.70 4.23
C TRP A 429 -28.85 -12.05 5.61
N HIS A 430 -28.49 -12.75 6.69
CA HIS A 430 -28.53 -12.21 8.06
C HIS A 430 -27.57 -11.02 8.25
N PHE A 431 -26.37 -11.07 7.68
CA PHE A 431 -25.42 -9.96 7.72
C PHE A 431 -25.95 -8.75 6.94
N ARG A 432 -26.51 -8.97 5.74
CA ARG A 432 -27.12 -7.89 4.95
C ARG A 432 -28.32 -7.25 5.65
N ILE A 433 -29.20 -8.02 6.27
CA ILE A 433 -30.30 -7.49 7.08
C ILE A 433 -29.77 -6.69 8.28
N SER A 434 -28.73 -7.18 8.97
CA SER A 434 -28.10 -6.44 10.06
C SER A 434 -27.57 -5.09 9.59
N LEU A 435 -26.89 -5.04 8.43
CA LEU A 435 -26.43 -3.79 7.83
C LEU A 435 -27.58 -2.87 7.43
N VAL A 436 -28.67 -3.39 6.88
CA VAL A 436 -29.88 -2.61 6.57
C VAL A 436 -30.43 -1.95 7.82
N VAL A 437 -30.54 -2.71 8.93
CA VAL A 437 -31.00 -2.16 10.21
C VAL A 437 -30.05 -1.07 10.70
N VAL A 438 -28.74 -1.30 10.64
CA VAL A 438 -27.73 -0.31 11.04
C VAL A 438 -27.84 0.96 10.19
N PHE A 439 -27.85 0.85 8.86
CA PHE A 439 -27.93 2.00 7.94
C PHE A 439 -29.26 2.75 8.09
N ALA A 440 -30.38 2.05 8.28
CA ALA A 440 -31.68 2.68 8.49
C ALA A 440 -31.74 3.42 9.84
N LEU A 441 -31.20 2.83 10.90
CA LEU A 441 -31.12 3.46 12.23
C LEU A 441 -30.20 4.68 12.21
N THR A 442 -28.99 4.56 11.65
CA THR A 442 -28.05 5.67 11.57
C THR A 442 -28.60 6.79 10.68
N TYR A 443 -29.23 6.48 9.55
CA TYR A 443 -29.90 7.47 8.71
C TYR A 443 -30.99 8.23 9.47
N SER A 444 -31.88 7.50 10.15
CA SER A 444 -32.97 8.10 10.92
C SER A 444 -32.43 9.01 12.03
N LEU A 445 -31.40 8.57 12.75
CA LEU A 445 -30.74 9.34 13.80
C LEU A 445 -30.02 10.58 13.25
N THR A 446 -29.35 10.47 12.11
CA THR A 446 -28.68 11.61 11.47
C THR A 446 -29.70 12.65 11.01
N VAL A 447 -30.77 12.22 10.33
CA VAL A 447 -31.80 13.14 9.83
C VAL A 447 -32.51 13.82 10.99
N THR A 448 -32.94 13.07 11.99
CA THR A 448 -33.62 13.64 13.17
C THR A 448 -32.69 14.51 14.01
N GLY A 449 -31.44 14.08 14.22
CA GLY A 449 -30.41 14.83 14.95
C GLY A 449 -30.11 16.18 14.30
N ASN A 450 -29.81 16.19 13.00
CA ASN A 450 -29.51 17.42 12.27
C ASN A 450 -30.75 18.31 12.08
N ALA A 451 -31.93 17.74 11.84
CA ALA A 451 -33.17 18.52 11.82
C ALA A 451 -33.47 19.15 13.19
N SER A 452 -33.19 18.45 14.29
CA SER A 452 -33.37 18.99 15.63
C SER A 452 -32.47 20.19 15.91
N ILE A 453 -31.23 20.21 15.39
CA ILE A 453 -30.33 21.36 15.49
C ILE A 453 -30.94 22.56 14.76
N ILE A 454 -31.40 22.37 13.51
CA ILE A 454 -32.00 23.45 12.72
C ILE A 454 -33.22 24.03 13.44
N VAL A 455 -34.13 23.17 13.90
CA VAL A 455 -35.33 23.58 14.65
C VAL A 455 -34.97 24.28 15.95
N LEU A 456 -34.00 23.77 16.71
CA LEU A 456 -33.59 24.35 17.99
C LEU A 456 -33.02 25.75 17.80
N VAL A 457 -32.16 25.94 16.78
CA VAL A 457 -31.59 27.26 16.47
C VAL A 457 -32.69 28.22 16.04
N TRP A 458 -33.62 27.82 15.18
CA TRP A 458 -34.72 28.69 14.73
C TRP A 458 -35.70 29.08 15.83
N THR A 459 -35.94 28.19 16.79
CA THR A 459 -36.91 28.43 17.88
C THR A 459 -36.28 29.21 19.05
N THR A 460 -34.97 29.11 19.24
CA THR A 460 -34.27 29.70 20.39
C THR A 460 -33.49 30.94 19.98
N LYS A 461 -34.05 32.13 20.25
CA LYS A 461 -33.42 33.43 19.92
C LYS A 461 -31.99 33.58 20.45
N ASN A 462 -31.68 33.01 21.62
CA ASN A 462 -30.35 33.07 22.23
C ASN A 462 -29.27 32.31 21.42
N LEU A 463 -29.68 31.40 20.53
CA LEU A 463 -28.78 30.66 19.65
C LEU A 463 -28.60 31.33 18.28
N HIS A 464 -29.22 32.48 18.01
CA HIS A 464 -29.05 33.21 16.75
C HIS A 464 -27.67 33.91 16.68
N THR A 465 -26.60 33.13 16.61
CA THR A 465 -25.22 33.61 16.43
C THR A 465 -24.64 33.09 15.12
N PRO A 466 -23.61 33.75 14.55
CA PRO A 466 -22.98 33.33 13.30
C PRO A 466 -22.55 31.85 13.28
N MET A 467 -21.95 31.34 14.36
CA MET A 467 -21.60 29.92 14.44
C MET A 467 -22.81 29.01 14.25
N TYR A 468 -23.91 29.24 14.98
CA TYR A 468 -25.08 28.37 14.90
C TYR A 468 -25.78 28.49 13.53
N PHE A 469 -25.66 29.65 12.87
CA PHE A 469 -26.06 29.80 11.48
C PHE A 469 -25.23 28.94 10.51
N PHE A 470 -23.90 28.89 10.67
CA PHE A 470 -23.04 27.96 9.93
C PHE A 470 -23.37 26.49 10.27
N LEU A 471 -23.65 26.20 11.54
CA LEU A 471 -24.03 24.85 11.99
C LEU A 471 -25.35 24.39 11.36
N CYS A 472 -26.35 25.28 11.19
CA CYS A 472 -27.58 24.93 10.47
C CYS A 472 -27.32 24.55 9.01
N ASN A 473 -26.40 25.26 8.34
CA ASN A 473 -26.00 24.94 6.98
C ASN A 473 -25.24 23.62 6.90
N LEU A 474 -24.34 23.35 7.85
CA LEU A 474 -23.66 22.06 7.96
C LEU A 474 -24.66 20.93 8.23
N SER A 475 -25.63 21.15 9.14
CA SER A 475 -26.69 20.16 9.45
C SER A 475 -27.56 19.85 8.22
N PHE A 476 -27.91 20.88 7.45
CA PHE A 476 -28.65 20.71 6.19
C PHE A 476 -27.83 19.94 5.15
N LEU A 477 -26.54 20.27 5.02
CA LEU A 477 -25.61 19.58 4.13
C LEU A 477 -25.51 18.09 4.48
N GLU A 478 -25.37 17.74 5.76
CA GLU A 478 -25.24 16.35 6.22
C GLU A 478 -26.48 15.51 5.95
N ILE A 479 -27.68 16.10 6.11
CA ILE A 479 -28.94 15.44 5.74
C ILE A 479 -28.91 15.09 4.25
N TRP A 480 -28.48 16.01 3.40
CA TRP A 480 -28.40 15.78 1.96
C TRP A 480 -27.30 14.78 1.59
N TYR A 481 -26.13 14.90 2.19
CA TYR A 481 -24.98 14.01 1.97
C TYR A 481 -25.34 12.56 2.25
N THR A 482 -25.98 12.30 3.41
CA THR A 482 -26.47 10.97 3.78
C THR A 482 -27.62 10.49 2.89
N THR A 483 -28.56 11.37 2.54
CA THR A 483 -29.74 11.03 1.72
C THR A 483 -29.37 10.65 0.28
N VAL A 484 -28.28 11.19 -0.26
CA VAL A 484 -27.78 10.84 -1.61
C VAL A 484 -27.27 9.38 -1.68
N VAL A 485 -26.84 8.80 -0.55
CA VAL A 485 -26.18 7.48 -0.52
C VAL A 485 -27.03 6.41 0.17
N VAL A 486 -27.50 6.67 1.38
CA VAL A 486 -28.02 5.64 2.28
C VAL A 486 -29.30 4.97 1.76
N PRO A 487 -30.32 5.69 1.23
CA PRO A 487 -31.53 5.06 0.70
C PRO A 487 -31.23 4.05 -0.43
N LYS A 488 -30.34 4.42 -1.36
CA LYS A 488 -29.93 3.54 -2.46
C LYS A 488 -29.12 2.34 -1.94
N ALA A 489 -28.20 2.57 -1.01
CA ALA A 489 -27.42 1.50 -0.37
C ALA A 489 -28.32 0.47 0.33
N ILE A 490 -29.36 0.92 1.04
CA ILE A 490 -30.36 0.02 1.66
C ILE A 490 -31.09 -0.80 0.59
N GLY A 491 -31.55 -0.19 -0.50
CA GLY A 491 -32.21 -0.89 -1.60
C GLY A 491 -31.31 -1.92 -2.29
N VAL A 492 -30.01 -1.65 -2.40
CA VAL A 492 -29.00 -2.59 -2.91
C VAL A 492 -28.83 -3.78 -1.94
N MET A 493 -28.72 -3.53 -0.64
CA MET A 493 -28.58 -4.59 0.39
C MET A 493 -29.81 -5.49 0.48
N LEU A 494 -31.01 -4.93 0.28
CA LEU A 494 -32.28 -5.67 0.25
C LEU A 494 -32.51 -6.44 -1.06
N GLY A 495 -31.71 -6.17 -2.10
CA GLY A 495 -31.86 -6.79 -3.42
C GLY A 495 -33.01 -6.24 -4.26
N THR A 496 -33.63 -5.13 -3.85
CA THR A 496 -34.81 -4.57 -4.54
C THR A 496 -34.46 -3.60 -5.66
N SER A 497 -33.30 -2.93 -5.59
CA SER A 497 -32.89 -1.90 -6.57
C SER A 497 -31.39 -1.92 -6.84
N GLN A 498 -30.87 -3.05 -7.33
CA GLN A 498 -29.43 -3.25 -7.55
C GLN A 498 -28.88 -2.45 -8.74
N THR A 499 -29.72 -2.08 -9.70
CA THR A 499 -29.31 -1.30 -10.88
C THR A 499 -29.36 0.21 -10.64
N ILE A 500 -28.38 0.96 -11.14
CA ILE A 500 -28.31 2.42 -11.17
C ILE A 500 -28.03 2.86 -12.61
N SER A 501 -28.86 3.74 -13.16
CA SER A 501 -28.62 4.25 -14.52
C SER A 501 -27.41 5.17 -14.54
N PHE A 502 -26.76 5.28 -15.69
CA PHE A 502 -25.60 6.15 -15.89
C PHE A 502 -25.85 7.60 -15.40
N ASN A 503 -26.97 8.20 -15.79
CA ASN A 503 -27.32 9.56 -15.38
C ASN A 503 -27.49 9.69 -13.87
N VAL A 504 -28.04 8.67 -13.20
CA VAL A 504 -28.22 8.67 -11.74
C VAL A 504 -26.87 8.44 -11.02
N CYS A 505 -25.97 7.65 -11.59
CA CYS A 505 -24.60 7.47 -11.09
C CYS A 505 -23.83 8.79 -11.11
N ILE A 506 -23.81 9.49 -12.26
CA ILE A 506 -23.14 10.79 -12.41
C ILE A 506 -23.77 11.85 -11.50
N LEU A 507 -25.10 11.84 -11.37
CA LEU A 507 -25.80 12.76 -10.47
C LEU A 507 -25.46 12.49 -9.00
N GLN A 508 -25.42 11.22 -8.59
CA GLN A 508 -25.00 10.81 -7.24
C GLN A 508 -23.57 11.27 -6.96
N LEU A 509 -22.65 11.08 -7.91
CA LEU A 509 -21.27 11.50 -7.79
C LEU A 509 -21.13 13.03 -7.68
N PHE A 510 -21.84 13.77 -8.53
CA PHE A 510 -21.86 15.23 -8.51
C PHE A 510 -22.28 15.76 -7.13
N PHE A 511 -23.40 15.28 -6.59
CA PHE A 511 -23.86 15.72 -5.28
C PHE A 511 -22.89 15.34 -4.16
N LEU A 512 -22.32 14.13 -4.17
CA LEU A 512 -21.38 13.72 -3.13
C LEU A 512 -20.13 14.60 -3.07
N LEU A 513 -19.51 14.84 -4.22
CA LEU A 513 -18.30 15.64 -4.30
C LEU A 513 -18.59 17.13 -4.02
N SER A 514 -19.71 17.66 -4.53
CA SER A 514 -20.09 19.07 -4.28
C SER A 514 -20.38 19.32 -2.81
N LEU A 515 -21.15 18.43 -2.17
CA LEU A 515 -21.46 18.54 -0.75
C LEU A 515 -20.21 18.36 0.11
N GLY A 516 -19.33 17.39 -0.20
CA GLY A 516 -18.04 17.25 0.51
C GLY A 516 -17.13 18.47 0.35
N SER A 517 -17.12 19.10 -0.82
CA SER A 517 -16.39 20.35 -1.07
C SER A 517 -16.97 21.52 -0.28
N THR A 518 -18.29 21.66 -0.26
CA THR A 518 -18.98 22.69 0.55
C THR A 518 -18.74 22.48 2.04
N GLU A 519 -18.67 21.23 2.52
CA GLU A 519 -18.33 20.90 3.90
C GLU A 519 -16.93 21.41 4.27
N CYS A 520 -15.92 21.15 3.44
CA CYS A 520 -14.58 21.70 3.62
C CYS A 520 -14.58 23.23 3.78
N PHE A 521 -15.32 23.94 2.92
CA PHE A 521 -15.42 25.41 3.01
C PHE A 521 -16.18 25.88 4.25
N LEU A 522 -17.28 25.21 4.63
CA LEU A 522 -18.03 25.54 5.84
C LEU A 522 -17.18 25.33 7.10
N LEU A 523 -16.42 24.24 7.19
CA LEU A 523 -15.49 23.98 8.29
C LEU A 523 -14.39 25.07 8.38
N SER A 524 -13.86 25.52 7.25
CA SER A 524 -12.89 26.64 7.23
C SER A 524 -13.51 27.95 7.68
N VAL A 525 -14.74 28.26 7.24
CA VAL A 525 -15.46 29.47 7.66
C VAL A 525 -15.79 29.43 9.16
N MET A 526 -16.15 28.27 9.69
CA MET A 526 -16.36 28.06 11.12
C MET A 526 -15.06 28.20 11.92
N ALA A 527 -13.90 27.77 11.38
CA ALA A 527 -12.59 28.04 11.99
C ALA A 527 -12.28 29.55 12.02
N TYR A 528 -12.59 30.26 10.94
CA TYR A 528 -12.41 31.70 10.83
C TYR A 528 -13.33 32.48 11.80
N ASP A 529 -14.57 32.04 11.98
CA ASP A 529 -15.47 32.56 13.03
C ASP A 529 -14.85 32.43 14.42
N ARG A 530 -14.31 31.24 14.74
CA ARG A 530 -13.65 30.99 16.04
C ARG A 530 -12.42 31.85 16.25
N TYR A 531 -11.64 32.06 15.19
CA TYR A 531 -10.52 32.99 15.20
C TYR A 531 -10.97 34.41 15.55
N LEU A 532 -11.98 34.96 14.86
CA LEU A 532 -12.46 36.31 15.15
C LEU A 532 -13.05 36.42 16.56
N ALA A 533 -13.83 35.43 17.00
CA ALA A 533 -14.48 35.43 18.29
C ALA A 533 -13.49 35.42 19.48
N ILE A 534 -12.34 34.73 19.33
CA ILE A 534 -11.36 34.57 20.42
C ILE A 534 -10.23 35.60 20.32
N CYS A 535 -9.72 35.87 19.12
CA CYS A 535 -8.58 36.77 18.93
C CYS A 535 -9.01 38.25 18.89
N TYR A 536 -10.25 38.56 18.48
CA TYR A 536 -10.76 39.94 18.35
C TYR A 536 -12.16 40.14 18.95
N PRO A 537 -12.38 39.80 20.24
CA PRO A 537 -13.72 39.78 20.85
C PRO A 537 -14.46 41.11 20.78
N LEU A 538 -13.77 42.25 20.92
CA LEU A 538 -14.38 43.60 20.88
C LEU A 538 -14.83 44.03 19.48
N ARG A 539 -14.23 43.46 18.43
CA ARG A 539 -14.56 43.79 17.03
C ARG A 539 -15.39 42.69 16.36
N TYR A 540 -15.59 41.56 17.02
CA TYR A 540 -16.28 40.40 16.47
C TYR A 540 -17.66 40.75 15.89
N SER A 541 -18.52 41.43 16.65
CA SER A 541 -19.88 41.77 16.21
C SER A 541 -19.94 42.76 15.05
N SER A 542 -18.88 43.57 14.86
CA SER A 542 -18.78 44.50 13.73
C SER A 542 -18.25 43.81 12.47
N ILE A 543 -17.32 42.87 12.63
CA ILE A 543 -16.72 42.14 11.50
C ILE A 543 -17.66 41.01 11.04
N MET A 544 -18.02 40.11 11.95
CA MET A 544 -18.90 38.96 11.68
C MET A 544 -20.37 39.36 11.78
N SER A 545 -20.82 40.17 10.82
CA SER A 545 -22.22 40.55 10.65
C SER A 545 -23.03 39.45 9.95
N SER A 546 -24.36 39.46 10.11
CA SER A 546 -25.26 38.53 9.41
C SER A 546 -25.09 38.57 7.89
N VAL A 547 -24.78 39.74 7.32
CA VAL A 547 -24.54 39.92 5.88
C VAL A 547 -23.23 39.24 5.45
N LEU A 548 -22.17 39.33 6.25
CA LEU A 548 -20.93 38.62 5.96
C LEU A 548 -21.12 37.11 6.10
N SER A 549 -21.77 36.66 7.18
CA SER A 549 -22.06 35.23 7.39
C SER A 549 -22.88 34.64 6.25
N ALA A 550 -23.91 35.35 5.77
CA ALA A 550 -24.71 34.94 4.62
C ALA A 550 -23.88 34.86 3.33
N ARG A 551 -23.00 35.85 3.07
CA ARG A 551 -22.08 35.83 1.93
C ARG A 551 -21.09 34.67 1.98
N LEU A 552 -20.53 34.38 3.15
CA LEU A 552 -19.61 33.26 3.36
C LEU A 552 -20.32 31.92 3.08
N VAL A 553 -21.50 31.71 3.65
CA VAL A 553 -22.32 30.51 3.35
C VAL A 553 -22.60 30.39 1.86
N LEU A 554 -23.10 31.47 1.22
CA LEU A 554 -23.42 31.45 -0.20
C LEU A 554 -22.17 31.11 -1.05
N SER A 555 -21.01 31.66 -0.70
CA SER A 555 -19.75 31.36 -1.39
C SER A 555 -19.30 29.91 -1.19
N SER A 556 -19.51 29.31 -0.02
CA SER A 556 -19.19 27.90 0.24
C SER A 556 -20.06 26.96 -0.59
N TRP A 557 -21.36 27.25 -0.72
CA TRP A 557 -22.28 26.48 -1.56
C TRP A 557 -21.96 26.65 -3.05
N LEU A 558 -21.90 27.89 -3.53
CA LEU A 558 -21.59 28.16 -4.94
C LEU A 558 -20.20 27.61 -5.33
N GLY A 559 -19.20 27.81 -4.48
CA GLY A 559 -17.84 27.32 -4.71
C GLY A 559 -17.79 25.79 -4.81
N GLY A 560 -18.44 25.06 -3.89
CA GLY A 560 -18.46 23.60 -3.92
C GLY A 560 -19.18 23.02 -5.14
N PHE A 561 -20.30 23.62 -5.54
CA PHE A 561 -21.05 23.16 -6.72
C PHE A 561 -20.33 23.52 -8.03
N LEU A 562 -19.79 24.73 -8.16
CA LEU A 562 -19.07 25.16 -9.36
C LEU A 562 -17.77 24.38 -9.57
N ALA A 563 -17.01 24.13 -8.49
CA ALA A 563 -15.74 23.41 -8.59
C ALA A 563 -15.90 21.98 -9.12
N ILE A 564 -17.00 21.30 -8.75
CA ILE A 564 -17.28 19.92 -9.17
C ILE A 564 -18.03 19.86 -10.51
N SER A 565 -18.67 20.95 -10.96
CA SER A 565 -19.39 20.98 -12.23
C SER A 565 -18.50 20.61 -13.42
N LEU A 566 -17.25 21.09 -13.46
CA LEU A 566 -16.27 20.74 -14.49
C LEU A 566 -15.93 19.24 -14.43
N LEU A 567 -15.70 18.71 -13.23
CA LEU A 567 -15.37 17.31 -13.04
C LEU A 567 -16.53 16.39 -13.46
N ALA A 568 -17.76 16.70 -13.05
CA ALA A 568 -18.95 15.95 -13.46
C ALA A 568 -19.17 16.02 -14.98
N PHE A 569 -18.93 17.17 -15.61
CA PHE A 569 -18.96 17.29 -17.06
C PHE A 569 -17.93 16.36 -17.72
N LEU A 570 -16.67 16.36 -17.27
CA LEU A 570 -15.65 15.48 -17.83
C LEU A 570 -15.99 13.99 -17.62
N THR A 571 -16.47 13.60 -16.44
CA THR A 571 -16.90 12.23 -16.15
C THR A 571 -18.08 11.81 -17.04
N SER A 572 -19.02 12.73 -17.34
CA SER A 572 -20.15 12.43 -18.24
C SER A 572 -19.74 12.16 -19.69
N ARG A 573 -18.51 12.51 -20.08
CA ARG A 573 -17.96 12.28 -21.42
C ARG A 573 -17.19 10.96 -21.54
N LEU A 574 -17.01 10.23 -20.44
CA LEU A 574 -16.40 8.91 -20.46
C LEU A 574 -17.30 7.91 -21.18
N THR A 575 -16.71 7.04 -21.99
CA THR A 575 -17.39 5.87 -22.56
C THR A 575 -17.06 4.62 -21.75
N PHE A 576 -18.07 3.81 -21.47
CA PHE A 576 -17.95 2.60 -20.66
C PHE A 576 -18.10 1.36 -21.54
N CYS A 577 -17.15 0.44 -21.42
CA CYS A 577 -17.23 -0.89 -22.04
C CYS A 577 -16.63 -2.00 -21.15
N GLY A 578 -16.38 -1.69 -19.87
CA GLY A 578 -16.18 -2.70 -18.84
C GLY A 578 -17.48 -3.44 -18.49
N PRO A 579 -17.41 -4.44 -17.59
CA PRO A 579 -18.61 -5.07 -17.05
C PRO A 579 -19.55 -4.02 -16.45
N ASP A 580 -20.86 -4.23 -16.56
CA ASP A 580 -21.89 -3.37 -16.00
C ASP A 580 -21.97 -3.44 -14.47
N VAL A 581 -20.89 -3.84 -13.77
CA VAL A 581 -20.92 -4.16 -12.34
C VAL A 581 -19.95 -3.26 -11.56
N ILE A 582 -20.50 -2.48 -10.63
CA ILE A 582 -19.75 -1.65 -9.68
C ILE A 582 -19.66 -2.40 -8.35
N ASN A 583 -18.45 -2.80 -7.96
CA ASN A 583 -18.19 -3.44 -6.67
C ASN A 583 -18.14 -2.41 -5.53
N HIS A 584 -19.21 -1.64 -5.36
CA HIS A 584 -19.41 -0.66 -4.30
C HIS A 584 -20.92 -0.48 -4.02
N PHE A 585 -21.29 0.16 -2.91
CA PHE A 585 -22.69 0.50 -2.57
C PHE A 585 -23.13 1.89 -3.06
N LEU A 586 -22.23 2.63 -3.71
CA LEU A 586 -22.44 3.97 -4.29
C LEU A 586 -21.59 4.10 -5.56
N CYS A 587 -21.89 5.11 -6.37
CA CYS A 587 -21.08 5.52 -7.51
C CYS A 587 -19.89 6.39 -7.05
N ASP A 588 -18.66 5.88 -7.12
CA ASP A 588 -17.44 6.65 -6.87
C ASP A 588 -16.63 6.87 -8.16
N ILE A 589 -15.70 7.85 -8.12
CA ILE A 589 -14.84 8.17 -9.27
C ILE A 589 -14.00 6.96 -9.66
N ASP A 590 -13.40 6.27 -8.68
CA ASP A 590 -12.51 5.13 -8.93
C ASP A 590 -13.23 3.99 -9.68
N SER A 591 -14.48 3.68 -9.33
CA SER A 591 -15.27 2.69 -10.08
C SER A 591 -15.61 3.18 -11.49
N CYS A 592 -15.88 4.47 -11.67
CA CYS A 592 -16.15 5.03 -13.00
C CYS A 592 -14.90 4.94 -13.90
N LEU A 593 -13.72 5.28 -13.38
CA LEU A 593 -12.47 5.21 -14.13
C LEU A 593 -12.12 3.76 -14.50
N ALA A 594 -12.28 2.82 -13.56
CA ALA A 594 -11.99 1.41 -13.77
C ALA A 594 -12.88 0.73 -14.84
N LEU A 595 -14.10 1.23 -15.03
CA LEU A 595 -15.08 0.69 -16.01
C LEU A 595 -15.03 1.38 -17.37
N SER A 596 -14.30 2.48 -17.49
CA SER A 596 -14.22 3.27 -18.72
C SER A 596 -13.21 2.70 -19.72
N CYS A 597 -13.48 2.86 -21.02
CA CYS A 597 -12.54 2.55 -22.10
C CYS A 597 -12.01 3.81 -22.81
N SER A 598 -12.59 4.97 -22.51
CA SER A 598 -12.06 6.26 -22.95
C SER A 598 -10.81 6.62 -22.17
N ASP A 599 -10.00 7.54 -22.72
CA ASP A 599 -8.88 8.11 -21.99
C ASP A 599 -9.34 8.78 -20.68
N THR A 600 -8.90 8.23 -19.54
CA THR A 600 -9.27 8.67 -18.19
C THR A 600 -8.43 9.85 -17.70
N TRP A 601 -7.32 10.14 -18.37
CA TRP A 601 -6.33 11.12 -17.93
C TRP A 601 -6.92 12.52 -17.64
N PRO A 602 -7.85 13.08 -18.44
CA PRO A 602 -8.45 14.38 -18.15
C PRO A 602 -9.25 14.40 -16.84
N VAL A 603 -9.95 13.30 -16.53
CA VAL A 603 -10.77 13.15 -15.31
C VAL A 603 -9.88 12.93 -14.09
N GLU A 604 -8.84 12.11 -14.21
CA GLU A 604 -7.85 11.88 -13.16
C GLU A 604 -7.11 13.17 -12.79
N LEU A 605 -6.64 13.92 -13.79
CA LEU A 605 -5.98 15.21 -13.58
C LEU A 605 -6.93 16.24 -12.96
N ALA A 606 -8.15 16.37 -13.48
CA ALA A 606 -9.14 17.29 -12.93
C ALA A 606 -9.49 16.93 -11.47
N THR A 607 -9.67 15.64 -11.16
CA THR A 607 -9.90 15.15 -9.80
C THR A 607 -8.75 15.54 -8.89
N PHE A 608 -7.51 15.26 -9.30
CA PHE A 608 -6.32 15.60 -8.51
C PHE A 608 -6.21 17.12 -8.25
N LEU A 609 -6.39 17.95 -9.28
CA LEU A 609 -6.32 19.42 -9.17
C LEU A 609 -7.43 19.98 -8.28
N VAL A 610 -8.66 19.50 -8.45
CA VAL A 610 -9.79 19.95 -7.63
C VAL A 610 -9.60 19.54 -6.17
N SER A 611 -9.21 18.29 -5.91
CA SER A 611 -8.96 17.80 -4.56
C SER A 611 -7.83 18.56 -3.87
N ILE A 612 -6.69 18.78 -4.55
CA ILE A 612 -5.57 19.52 -3.95
C ILE A 612 -5.95 20.97 -3.67
N ILE A 613 -6.63 21.66 -4.60
CA ILE A 613 -7.02 23.07 -4.42
C ILE A 613 -8.00 23.19 -3.24
N ILE A 614 -9.06 22.39 -3.22
CA ILE A 614 -10.12 22.49 -2.20
C ILE A 614 -9.56 22.10 -0.83
N VAL A 615 -8.97 20.91 -0.71
CA VAL A 615 -8.53 20.37 0.59
C VAL A 615 -7.37 21.18 1.16
N VAL A 616 -6.38 21.58 0.34
CA VAL A 616 -5.24 22.36 0.83
C VAL A 616 -5.69 23.76 1.21
N ALA A 617 -6.48 24.45 0.37
CA ALA A 617 -6.95 25.80 0.69
C ALA A 617 -7.78 25.81 1.99
N SER A 618 -8.71 24.86 2.14
CA SER A 618 -9.55 24.76 3.33
C SER A 618 -8.75 24.38 4.57
N CYS A 619 -7.77 23.47 4.44
CA CYS A 619 -6.87 23.07 5.51
C CYS A 619 -5.98 24.22 5.97
N VAL A 620 -5.38 24.99 5.04
CA VAL A 620 -4.55 26.16 5.37
C VAL A 620 -5.33 27.20 6.17
N VAL A 621 -6.53 27.57 5.71
CA VAL A 621 -7.39 28.52 6.44
C VAL A 621 -7.72 28.01 7.85
N THR A 622 -8.03 26.72 7.97
CA THR A 622 -8.35 26.08 9.25
C THR A 622 -7.14 26.09 10.19
N LEU A 623 -5.97 25.64 9.72
CA LEU A 623 -4.74 25.57 10.49
C LEU A 623 -4.30 26.94 10.95
N VAL A 624 -4.23 27.93 10.05
CA VAL A 624 -3.84 29.31 10.39
C VAL A 624 -4.78 29.88 11.45
N SER A 625 -6.09 29.73 11.26
CA SER A 625 -7.09 30.18 12.24
C SER A 625 -6.85 29.56 13.62
N TYR A 626 -6.61 28.25 13.67
CA TYR A 626 -6.39 27.53 14.92
C TYR A 626 -5.04 27.79 15.59
N VAL A 627 -3.97 28.05 14.81
CA VAL A 627 -2.68 28.50 15.35
C VAL A 627 -2.86 29.81 16.11
N TYR A 628 -3.58 30.78 15.52
CA TYR A 628 -3.88 32.04 16.21
C TYR A 628 -4.80 31.84 17.42
N VAL A 629 -5.85 31.02 17.30
CA VAL A 629 -6.74 30.70 18.43
C VAL A 629 -5.96 30.11 19.60
N ILE A 630 -5.14 29.09 19.35
CA ILE A 630 -4.35 28.42 20.39
C ILE A 630 -3.33 29.39 20.99
N SER A 631 -2.63 30.18 20.16
CA SER A 631 -1.70 31.21 20.62
C SER A 631 -2.39 32.23 21.54
N SER A 632 -3.57 32.73 21.16
CA SER A 632 -4.37 33.63 21.99
C SER A 632 -4.83 32.98 23.29
N ILE A 633 -5.25 31.71 23.27
CA ILE A 633 -5.67 30.96 24.47
C ILE A 633 -4.49 30.75 25.43
N LEU A 634 -3.30 30.44 24.92
CA LEU A 634 -2.09 30.24 25.74
C LEU A 634 -1.62 31.54 26.42
N ARG A 635 -1.92 32.71 25.83
CA ARG A 635 -1.62 34.02 26.42
C ARG A 635 -2.54 34.40 27.60
N ILE A 636 -3.65 33.68 27.81
CA ILE A 636 -4.58 33.96 28.92
C ILE A 636 -3.96 33.47 30.24
N LYS A 637 -3.74 34.39 31.19
CA LYS A 637 -3.14 34.08 32.51
C LYS A 637 -4.04 33.24 33.43
N SER A 638 -5.37 33.37 33.31
CA SER A 638 -6.34 32.62 34.13
C SER A 638 -6.58 31.21 33.61
N ALA A 639 -6.25 30.20 34.41
CA ALA A 639 -6.48 28.79 34.06
C ALA A 639 -7.98 28.46 33.84
N HIS A 640 -8.87 29.12 34.60
CA HIS A 640 -10.32 28.95 34.44
C HIS A 640 -10.81 29.48 33.09
N SER A 641 -10.41 30.72 32.73
CA SER A 641 -10.78 31.34 31.46
C SER A 641 -10.18 30.60 30.26
N ARG A 642 -8.96 30.09 30.40
CA ARG A 642 -8.30 29.25 29.38
C ARG A 642 -9.05 27.95 29.11
N LYS A 643 -9.46 27.24 30.18
CA LYS A 643 -10.26 26.00 30.06
C LYS A 643 -11.62 26.27 29.41
N LYS A 644 -12.27 27.40 29.75
CA LYS A 644 -13.52 27.83 29.12
C LYS A 644 -13.32 28.08 27.62
N ALA A 645 -12.31 28.85 27.23
CA ALA A 645 -12.02 29.15 25.82
C ALA A 645 -11.71 27.88 25.00
N PHE A 646 -10.84 27.00 25.51
CA PHE A 646 -10.54 25.73 24.84
C PHE A 646 -11.77 24.85 24.66
N SER A 647 -12.65 24.79 25.68
CA SER A 647 -13.91 24.05 25.60
C SER A 647 -14.81 24.54 24.47
N THR A 648 -14.83 25.85 24.16
CA THR A 648 -15.66 26.40 23.09
C THR A 648 -15.23 25.97 21.68
N CYS A 649 -13.94 25.67 21.49
CA CYS A 649 -13.38 25.25 20.20
C CYS A 649 -13.30 23.74 20.03
N SER A 650 -13.37 22.99 21.13
CA SER A 650 -13.13 21.54 21.16
C SER A 650 -14.07 20.73 20.26
N ALA A 651 -15.35 21.14 20.16
CA ALA A 651 -16.34 20.51 19.31
C ALA A 651 -15.96 20.64 17.83
N HIS A 652 -15.72 21.86 17.36
CA HIS A 652 -15.32 22.11 15.97
C HIS A 652 -13.97 21.45 15.63
N LEU A 653 -12.99 21.50 16.55
CA LEU A 653 -11.70 20.83 16.32
C LEU A 653 -11.86 19.29 16.21
N SER A 654 -12.80 18.70 16.96
CA SER A 654 -13.09 17.26 16.86
C SER A 654 -13.65 16.91 15.48
N VAL A 655 -14.61 17.69 14.97
CA VAL A 655 -15.19 17.49 13.63
C VAL A 655 -14.15 17.69 12.52
N VAL A 656 -13.36 18.77 12.60
CA VAL A 656 -12.25 19.04 11.66
C VAL A 656 -11.26 17.88 11.63
N THR A 657 -10.84 17.35 12.79
CA THR A 657 -9.90 16.22 12.84
C THR A 657 -10.49 14.95 12.24
N ILE A 658 -11.77 14.65 12.50
CA ILE A 658 -12.46 13.47 11.93
C ILE A 658 -12.55 13.60 10.41
N TRP A 659 -12.94 14.77 9.89
CA TRP A 659 -13.14 15.01 8.46
C TRP A 659 -11.82 15.02 7.67
N TYR A 660 -10.85 15.86 8.07
CA TYR A 660 -9.57 15.89 7.36
C TYR A 660 -8.76 14.61 7.58
N GLY A 661 -8.82 14.01 8.77
CA GLY A 661 -8.10 12.76 9.05
C GLY A 661 -8.57 11.59 8.18
N SER A 662 -9.88 11.43 8.02
CA SER A 662 -10.44 10.40 7.15
C SER A 662 -10.19 10.69 5.66
N THR A 663 -10.27 11.95 5.24
CA THR A 663 -10.01 12.36 3.84
C THR A 663 -8.54 12.18 3.45
N ILE A 664 -7.60 12.55 4.32
CA ILE A 664 -6.16 12.34 4.09
C ILE A 664 -5.85 10.84 3.97
N PHE A 665 -6.51 10.00 4.78
CA PHE A 665 -6.34 8.54 4.70
C PHE A 665 -6.83 7.95 3.36
N LEU A 666 -7.88 8.52 2.76
CA LEU A 666 -8.35 8.13 1.41
C LEU A 666 -7.34 8.49 0.32
N TYR A 667 -6.68 9.66 0.40
CA TYR A 667 -5.80 10.16 -0.67
C TYR A 667 -4.31 9.79 -0.55
N VAL A 668 -3.78 9.51 0.66
CA VAL A 668 -2.33 9.29 0.90
C VAL A 668 -1.90 7.82 0.73
N LYS A 669 -2.79 6.92 0.30
CA LYS A 669 -2.56 5.48 0.42
C LYS A 669 -1.66 4.87 -0.68
N PRO A 670 -0.68 4.00 -0.33
CA PRO A 670 0.15 3.24 -1.26
C PRO A 670 -0.42 1.84 -1.56
N SER A 671 -0.22 1.37 -2.80
CA SER A 671 -0.41 -0.02 -3.31
C SER A 671 -1.85 -0.51 -3.59
N VAL A 672 -1.98 -1.13 -4.76
CA VAL A 672 -3.21 -1.39 -5.54
C VAL A 672 -4.05 -2.58 -5.04
N GLN A 673 -3.50 -3.45 -4.17
CA GLN A 673 -4.09 -4.79 -3.93
C GLN A 673 -5.16 -4.88 -2.83
N ASN A 674 -5.26 -3.91 -1.90
CA ASN A 674 -6.22 -3.91 -0.77
C ASN A 674 -7.12 -2.66 -0.75
N SER A 675 -7.29 -1.99 -1.89
CA SER A 675 -7.87 -0.64 -1.98
C SER A 675 -9.40 -0.61 -1.82
N LEU A 676 -10.12 -1.51 -2.48
CA LEU A 676 -11.58 -1.41 -2.62
C LEU A 676 -12.36 -1.64 -1.31
N ASP A 677 -12.02 -2.66 -0.52
CA ASP A 677 -12.74 -2.94 0.75
C ASP A 677 -12.44 -1.89 1.84
N LEU A 678 -11.21 -1.35 1.85
CA LEU A 678 -10.86 -0.26 2.74
C LEU A 678 -11.48 1.07 2.28
N ASN A 679 -11.61 1.32 0.98
CA ASN A 679 -12.33 2.48 0.45
C ASN A 679 -13.82 2.39 0.80
N LYS A 680 -14.45 1.22 0.65
CA LYS A 680 -15.82 0.99 1.15
C LYS A 680 -15.95 1.29 2.63
N LEU A 681 -15.01 0.82 3.46
CA LEU A 681 -15.04 1.05 4.90
C LEU A 681 -14.90 2.53 5.25
N VAL A 682 -13.96 3.24 4.64
CA VAL A 682 -13.72 4.66 4.92
C VAL A 682 -14.83 5.53 4.33
N ASN A 683 -15.34 5.21 3.14
CA ASN A 683 -16.53 5.84 2.57
C ASN A 683 -17.75 5.60 3.47
N THR A 684 -17.90 4.40 4.05
CA THR A 684 -18.97 4.12 5.03
C THR A 684 -18.80 4.96 6.28
N PHE A 685 -17.56 5.09 6.78
CA PHE A 685 -17.27 5.93 7.95
C PHE A 685 -17.62 7.40 7.68
N ASN A 686 -17.22 7.94 6.53
CA ASN A 686 -17.49 9.34 6.16
C ASN A 686 -18.95 9.60 5.81
N THR A 687 -19.64 8.65 5.17
CA THR A 687 -21.05 8.82 4.76
C THR A 687 -22.05 8.47 5.84
N VAL A 688 -21.70 7.66 6.83
CA VAL A 688 -22.64 7.19 7.86
C VAL A 688 -22.25 7.65 9.26
N VAL A 689 -20.98 7.56 9.63
CA VAL A 689 -20.53 7.79 11.02
C VAL A 689 -20.29 9.28 11.28
N THR A 690 -19.58 9.99 10.40
CA THR A 690 -19.27 11.42 10.62
C THR A 690 -20.54 12.28 10.75
N PRO A 691 -21.53 12.17 9.84
CA PRO A 691 -22.78 12.94 9.96
C PRO A 691 -23.60 12.60 11.20
N LEU A 692 -23.56 11.35 11.66
CA LEU A 692 -24.23 10.93 12.89
C LEU A 692 -23.61 11.58 14.13
N LEU A 693 -22.28 11.73 14.16
CA LEU A 693 -21.56 12.26 15.32
C LEU A 693 -21.77 13.77 15.49
N ASN A 694 -22.02 14.51 14.43
CA ASN A 694 -22.08 15.97 14.47
C ASN A 694 -23.15 16.54 15.41
N PRO A 695 -24.41 16.07 15.39
CA PRO A 695 -25.39 16.44 16.40
C PRO A 695 -24.90 16.21 17.83
N PHE A 696 -24.26 15.07 18.13
CA PHE A 696 -23.78 14.79 19.49
C PHE A 696 -22.58 15.67 19.88
N ILE A 697 -21.64 15.90 18.96
CA ILE A 697 -20.46 16.72 19.20
C ILE A 697 -20.85 18.18 19.49
N TYR A 698 -21.79 18.75 18.73
CA TYR A 698 -22.20 20.14 18.90
C TYR A 698 -23.27 20.34 19.99
N THR A 699 -24.15 19.37 20.26
CA THR A 699 -25.24 19.51 21.24
C THR A 699 -24.88 19.01 22.64
N LEU A 700 -24.28 17.81 22.79
CA LEU A 700 -24.06 17.20 24.11
C LEU A 700 -22.86 17.80 24.85
N ARG A 701 -21.89 18.38 24.14
CA ARG A 701 -20.76 19.07 24.79
C ARG A 701 -21.05 20.53 25.12
N ASN A 702 -22.10 21.12 24.56
CA ASN A 702 -22.41 22.52 24.77
C ASN A 702 -23.47 22.73 25.87
N LYS A 703 -23.08 23.44 26.93
CA LYS A 703 -23.97 23.76 28.06
C LYS A 703 -25.16 24.62 27.64
N GLU A 704 -24.98 25.53 26.68
CA GLU A 704 -26.04 26.43 26.20
C GLU A 704 -27.11 25.66 25.44
N VAL A 705 -26.69 24.69 24.62
CA VAL A 705 -27.60 23.81 23.86
C VAL A 705 -28.36 22.88 24.79
N LYS A 706 -27.68 22.28 25.79
CA LYS A 706 -28.33 21.47 26.84
C LYS A 706 -29.39 22.26 27.61
N GLN A 707 -29.11 23.51 27.95
CA GLN A 707 -30.05 24.38 28.66
C GLN A 707 -31.25 24.75 27.77
N ALA A 708 -31.02 25.05 26.49
CA ALA A 708 -32.08 25.33 25.52
C ALA A 708 -33.00 24.10 25.30
N LEU A 709 -32.42 22.91 25.14
CA LEU A 709 -33.17 21.64 25.08
C LEU A 709 -34.04 21.45 26.33
N GLY A 710 -33.48 21.66 27.53
CA GLY A 710 -34.23 21.58 28.78
C GLY A 710 -35.43 22.54 28.83
N GLN A 711 -35.26 23.77 28.35
CA GLN A 711 -36.35 24.76 28.31
C GLN A 711 -37.44 24.41 27.28
N VAL A 712 -37.08 23.80 26.15
CA VAL A 712 -38.05 23.33 25.14
C VAL A 712 -38.83 22.11 25.66
N PHE A 713 -38.17 21.16 26.33
CA PHE A 713 -38.83 20.01 26.94
C PHE A 713 -39.68 20.35 28.17
N GLN A 714 -39.36 21.44 28.89
CA GLN A 714 -40.17 21.94 30.01
C GLN A 714 -41.36 22.82 29.58
N LYS A 715 -41.44 23.22 28.30
CA LYS A 715 -42.55 24.01 27.73
C LYS A 715 -43.64 23.16 27.06
N LYS A 716 -43.49 21.84 27.05
CA LYS A 716 -44.58 20.87 26.81
C LYS A 716 -45.05 20.34 28.15
#